data_AF-A0A8U1ESA8-F1
#
_entry.id   AF-A0A8U1ESA8-F1
#
_cell.length_a   1.000
_cell.length_b   1.000
_cell.length_c   1.000
_cell.angle_alpha   90.00
_cell.angle_beta   90.00
_cell.angle_gamma   90.00
#
_symmetry.space_group_name_H-M   'P 1'
#
loop_
_entity.id
_entity.type
_entity.pdbx_description
1 polymer ?
#
loop_
_entity_poly.entity_id
_entity_poly.type
_entity_poly.pdbx_seq_one_letter_code
_entity_poly.pdbx_strand_id
1 'polypeptide(L)'
;MNMENVIQSHQSAQFVHPVYNPGAAGICPEMLEVAEEANRAGDYDLAAEIYSSQLADLQHPDRGLCLRKAEALAQTGRIAEALDSYCTAANIGELRPGELQLLVENIARTLREKELTLNINSKATSCHNSGNGNDGVEADGTFEEEPLDLFSCRLCRCLLSEPTTLECGHTFCKHCLEEETVKDCIQCKHKLNKKDGQILSIGFRVNVILSSLLDKCFDSESKARRHWIEGEVSRKKHDYTDALDKYNKAVELAPSIGRLLGQRAELHMDSRNYSQAIQDAESLCRLKPLCPKAHYIKASALSKANYNDEALKEYFVCVALKPNWMRVKLEAQKLLSELFSSAFEKDGQPTPLHPLQGGPSTRRLKPPALLSSLHPLTTRQRPGCSSQDPAFSASSPCEGPSHSSKHPLSPSSEAEKPLLEDAKSLASVLAALPAPPGGLKRRHSGDSPAFNAPSKLPRPDEAYSSSHPPAASPGRRTVTADLLDSRDMECSLCMRLFYEPVTTPCGHTFCLKCLERCLDHNPNCPLCKENLSEYLATRGYNKTLLMEEVLQRYLGDELEERKKIHEEEMKELSNLNQEVPIFVCTMAFPTIPCPLHVFEPCYRLMIRRSMETGTKRFGMCIADELKGFADYGCMLEVRDVKFFPDGRSVVDTIGVSRFKVLSHGQRDGYNTAKIDYLEDKKVEGQELAELQKLYVSVYDQASGWFTSLKDNMKSQIISHFGHLPWKEPDPQSNPSGPAWAWWLLAVLPLDNRAQLTILAMPSLKDRLIAIRRVLIFVTRKRPR
;
A
#
# COMPACT_ATOMS: atom_id res chain seq x y z
N MET A 1 4.86 32.26 33.67
CA MET A 1 4.79 31.74 35.05
C MET A 1 4.99 30.24 34.97
N ASN A 2 5.87 29.68 35.80
CA ASN A 2 6.43 28.36 35.55
C ASN A 2 5.51 27.28 36.13
N MET A 3 5.34 26.19 35.39
CA MET A 3 4.69 24.96 35.86
C MET A 3 5.52 23.71 35.51
N GLU A 4 6.80 23.92 35.17
CA GLU A 4 7.81 22.88 35.01
C GLU A 4 8.35 22.48 36.39
N ASN A 5 7.68 21.54 37.09
CA ASN A 5 8.25 20.75 38.20
C ASN A 5 7.26 19.67 38.73
N VAL A 6 6.78 18.79 37.85
CA VAL A 6 6.04 17.55 38.26
C VAL A 6 6.49 16.36 37.40
N ILE A 7 7.79 16.06 37.39
CA ILE A 7 8.35 14.83 36.79
C ILE A 7 9.34 14.17 37.76
N GLN A 8 8.80 13.51 38.79
CA GLN A 8 9.50 12.51 39.61
C GLN A 8 8.48 11.71 40.45
N SER A 9 8.89 10.53 40.91
CA SER A 9 8.12 9.61 41.79
C SER A 9 6.73 9.16 41.31
N HIS A 10 6.67 8.35 40.24
CA HIS A 10 5.63 7.31 40.14
C HIS A 10 6.04 6.07 40.98
N GLN A 11 6.02 6.25 42.30
CA GLN A 11 5.78 5.12 43.21
C GLN A 11 4.27 4.89 43.28
N SER A 12 3.85 3.66 43.61
CA SER A 12 2.45 3.33 43.84
C SER A 12 1.90 4.17 44.99
N ALA A 13 0.92 5.04 44.72
CA ALA A 13 0.22 5.80 45.74
C ALA A 13 -0.63 4.83 46.58
N GLN A 14 -0.04 4.30 47.65
CA GLN A 14 -0.71 3.40 48.58
C GLN A 14 -1.95 4.11 49.14
N PHE A 15 -3.10 3.44 49.05
CA PHE A 15 -4.33 3.95 49.61
C PHE A 15 -4.20 3.85 51.14
N VAL A 16 -3.92 4.97 51.82
CA VAL A 16 -3.70 4.97 53.27
C VAL A 16 -5.03 4.71 53.98
N HIS A 17 -5.35 3.44 54.18
CA HIS A 17 -6.54 3.00 54.91
C HIS A 17 -6.41 3.45 56.38
N PRO A 18 -7.24 4.39 56.86
CA PRO A 18 -7.16 4.86 58.23
C PRO A 18 -7.80 3.84 59.18
N VAL A 19 -7.12 3.55 60.29
CA VAL A 19 -7.71 2.80 61.41
C VAL A 19 -8.74 3.71 62.09
N TYR A 20 -9.96 3.23 62.28
CA TYR A 20 -11.09 4.06 62.73
C TYR A 20 -10.96 4.50 64.18
N ASN A 21 -10.29 3.70 65.03
CA ASN A 21 -9.91 4.07 66.38
C ASN A 21 -8.49 3.60 66.72
N PRO A 22 -7.45 4.43 66.45
CA PRO A 22 -6.05 4.07 66.74
C PRO A 22 -5.73 3.89 68.24
N GLY A 23 -6.63 4.30 69.14
CA GLY A 23 -6.51 4.14 70.60
C GLY A 23 -7.39 3.02 71.17
N ALA A 24 -7.91 2.11 70.35
CA ALA A 24 -8.66 0.96 70.83
C ALA A 24 -7.77 -0.01 71.62
N ALA A 25 -8.24 -0.47 72.78
CA ALA A 25 -7.54 -1.50 73.56
C ALA A 25 -7.41 -2.79 72.72
N GLY A 26 -6.17 -3.17 72.41
CA GLY A 26 -5.83 -4.26 71.48
C GLY A 26 -4.88 -3.82 70.35
N ILE A 27 -4.85 -2.53 70.00
CA ILE A 27 -3.95 -2.00 68.95
C ILE A 27 -2.66 -1.47 69.58
N CYS A 28 -1.52 -1.89 69.04
CA CYS A 28 -0.17 -1.43 69.37
C CYS A 28 0.39 -0.63 68.18
N PRO A 29 0.49 0.71 68.28
CA PRO A 29 0.98 1.56 67.20
C PRO A 29 2.37 1.16 66.67
N GLU A 30 3.26 0.73 67.57
CA GLU A 30 4.62 0.28 67.24
C GLU A 30 4.59 -0.96 66.35
N MET A 31 3.68 -1.91 66.59
CA MET A 31 3.51 -3.08 65.73
C MET A 31 2.93 -2.71 64.36
N LEU A 32 2.07 -1.70 64.28
CA LEU A 32 1.59 -1.20 62.99
C LEU A 32 2.70 -0.49 62.20
N GLU A 33 3.58 0.26 62.86
CA GLU A 33 4.76 0.87 62.21
C GLU A 33 5.75 -0.19 61.69
N VAL A 34 5.96 -1.28 62.45
CA VAL A 34 6.73 -2.45 62.00
C VAL A 34 6.07 -3.17 60.82
N ALA A 35 4.74 -3.30 60.80
CA ALA A 35 4.02 -3.90 59.67
C ALA A 35 4.04 -3.00 58.41
N GLU A 36 4.05 -1.68 58.58
CA GLU A 36 4.28 -0.75 57.47
C GLU A 36 5.73 -0.80 56.97
N GLU A 37 6.73 -0.96 57.85
CA GLU A 37 8.12 -1.14 57.43
C GLU A 37 8.35 -2.49 56.73
N ALA A 38 7.72 -3.57 57.20
CA ALA A 38 7.72 -4.87 56.51
C ALA A 38 7.11 -4.75 55.10
N ASN A 39 5.97 -4.05 54.96
CA ASN A 39 5.38 -3.72 53.66
C ASN A 39 6.32 -2.87 52.76
N ARG A 40 7.11 -1.94 53.33
CA ARG A 40 8.12 -1.14 52.59
C ARG A 40 9.34 -1.97 52.17
N ALA A 41 9.74 -2.95 52.99
CA ALA A 41 10.82 -3.89 52.71
C ALA A 41 10.42 -5.02 51.73
N GLY A 42 9.11 -5.23 51.51
CA GLY A 42 8.57 -6.30 50.68
C GLY A 42 8.28 -7.61 51.42
N ASP A 43 8.39 -7.62 52.75
CA ASP A 43 8.01 -8.77 53.59
C ASP A 43 6.51 -8.72 53.91
N TYR A 44 5.72 -9.04 52.88
CA TYR A 44 4.27 -8.98 52.93
C TYR A 44 3.64 -10.09 53.77
N ASP A 45 4.31 -11.23 53.97
CA ASP A 45 3.82 -12.29 54.86
C ASP A 45 3.98 -11.88 56.33
N LEU A 46 5.13 -11.31 56.74
CA LEU A 46 5.30 -10.73 58.07
C LEU A 46 4.28 -9.61 58.35
N ALA A 47 4.07 -8.70 57.39
CA ALA A 47 3.05 -7.67 57.51
C ALA A 47 1.63 -8.26 57.69
N ALA A 48 1.27 -9.28 56.90
CA ALA A 48 -0.01 -9.97 57.00
C ALA A 48 -0.20 -10.72 58.33
N GLU A 49 0.86 -11.30 58.91
CA GLU A 49 0.84 -11.91 60.23
C GLU A 49 0.62 -10.87 61.33
N ILE A 50 1.34 -9.74 61.30
CA ILE A 50 1.18 -8.66 62.28
C ILE A 50 -0.25 -8.09 62.25
N TYR A 51 -0.77 -7.73 61.06
CA TYR A 51 -2.16 -7.28 60.95
C TYR A 51 -3.17 -8.36 61.38
N SER A 52 -2.83 -9.65 61.24
CA SER A 52 -3.67 -10.75 61.74
C SER A 52 -3.71 -10.84 63.26
N SER A 53 -2.58 -10.61 63.94
CA SER A 53 -2.55 -10.53 65.41
C SER A 53 -3.38 -9.33 65.90
N GLN A 54 -3.12 -8.15 65.34
CA GLN A 54 -3.80 -6.91 65.73
C GLN A 54 -5.32 -6.92 65.48
N LEU A 55 -5.81 -7.74 64.53
CA LEU A 55 -7.24 -8.00 64.33
C LEU A 55 -7.82 -9.06 65.28
N ALA A 56 -7.00 -9.94 65.87
CA ALA A 56 -7.43 -10.94 66.84
C ALA A 56 -7.54 -10.39 68.26
N ASP A 57 -6.74 -9.37 68.59
CA ASP A 57 -6.76 -8.66 69.87
C ASP A 57 -7.97 -7.68 70.01
N LEU A 58 -8.75 -7.49 68.94
CA LEU A 58 -9.91 -6.58 68.88
C LEU A 58 -11.25 -7.29 69.07
N GLN A 59 -12.15 -6.68 69.85
CA GLN A 59 -13.52 -7.19 70.04
C GLN A 59 -14.40 -7.07 68.78
N HIS A 60 -14.11 -6.09 67.91
CA HIS A 60 -14.77 -5.87 66.62
C HIS A 60 -13.69 -5.56 65.57
N PRO A 61 -13.75 -6.14 64.35
CA PRO A 61 -12.73 -5.92 63.33
C PRO A 61 -12.72 -4.47 62.84
N ASP A 62 -11.53 -3.88 62.71
CA ASP A 62 -11.35 -2.55 62.12
C ASP A 62 -11.26 -2.64 60.58
N ARG A 63 -12.02 -1.80 59.87
CA ARG A 63 -12.06 -1.81 58.39
C ARG A 63 -10.70 -1.50 57.77
N GLY A 64 -9.93 -0.57 58.35
CA GLY A 64 -8.62 -0.16 57.85
C GLY A 64 -7.58 -1.28 58.01
N LEU A 65 -7.54 -1.94 59.17
CA LEU A 65 -6.68 -3.10 59.41
C LEU A 65 -7.07 -4.29 58.51
N CYS A 66 -8.37 -4.55 58.30
CA CYS A 66 -8.83 -5.59 57.37
C CYS A 66 -8.36 -5.34 55.93
N LEU A 67 -8.36 -4.09 55.46
CA LEU A 67 -7.87 -3.73 54.12
C LEU A 67 -6.35 -3.83 54.01
N ARG A 68 -5.59 -3.31 55.00
CA ARG A 68 -4.12 -3.46 55.06
C ARG A 68 -3.69 -4.92 55.05
N LYS A 69 -4.38 -5.78 55.81
CA LYS A 69 -4.20 -7.24 55.79
C LYS A 69 -4.51 -7.83 54.41
N ALA A 70 -5.60 -7.43 53.79
CA ALA A 70 -6.01 -7.94 52.48
C ALA A 70 -5.01 -7.56 51.37
N GLU A 71 -4.45 -6.34 51.41
CA GLU A 71 -3.42 -5.87 50.47
C GLU A 71 -2.07 -6.60 50.65
N ALA A 72 -1.67 -6.88 51.89
CA ALA A 72 -0.49 -7.70 52.17
C ALA A 72 -0.67 -9.14 51.63
N LEU A 73 -1.80 -9.79 51.96
CA LEU A 73 -2.14 -11.13 51.45
C LEU A 73 -2.34 -11.19 49.93
N ALA A 74 -2.75 -10.09 49.29
CA ALA A 74 -2.83 -10.01 47.83
C ALA A 74 -1.42 -10.02 47.20
N GLN A 75 -0.47 -9.29 47.79
CA GLN A 75 0.91 -9.20 47.30
C GLN A 75 1.69 -10.51 47.46
N THR A 76 1.50 -11.25 48.55
CA THR A 76 2.05 -12.62 48.71
C THR A 76 1.43 -13.65 47.76
N GLY A 77 0.35 -13.29 47.04
CA GLY A 77 -0.40 -14.19 46.16
C GLY A 77 -1.36 -15.12 46.90
N ARG A 78 -1.60 -14.89 48.20
CA ARG A 78 -2.59 -15.60 49.04
C ARG A 78 -4.02 -15.09 48.78
N ILE A 79 -4.41 -15.04 47.50
CA ILE A 79 -5.63 -14.40 46.98
C ILE A 79 -6.91 -14.83 47.71
N ALA A 80 -7.04 -16.10 48.11
CA ALA A 80 -8.22 -16.58 48.83
C ALA A 80 -8.37 -15.94 50.22
N GLU A 81 -7.27 -15.80 50.96
CA GLU A 81 -7.25 -15.17 52.30
C GLU A 81 -7.36 -13.65 52.20
N ALA A 82 -6.81 -13.06 51.12
CA ALA A 82 -7.05 -11.66 50.77
C ALA A 82 -8.55 -11.40 50.53
N LEU A 83 -9.23 -12.25 49.74
CA LEU A 83 -10.67 -12.14 49.49
C LEU A 83 -11.51 -12.26 50.77
N ASP A 84 -11.21 -13.21 51.66
CA ASP A 84 -11.89 -13.30 52.96
C ASP A 84 -11.67 -12.04 53.84
N SER A 85 -10.49 -11.42 53.74
CA SER A 85 -10.16 -10.16 54.43
C SER A 85 -10.90 -8.96 53.81
N TYR A 86 -11.01 -8.88 52.48
CA TYR A 86 -11.83 -7.88 51.77
C TYR A 86 -13.33 -8.08 52.07
N CYS A 87 -13.85 -9.30 52.11
CA CYS A 87 -15.21 -9.60 52.58
C CYS A 87 -15.45 -9.04 53.99
N THR A 88 -14.47 -9.19 54.90
CA THR A 88 -14.57 -8.68 56.28
C THR A 88 -14.60 -7.15 56.32
N ALA A 89 -13.81 -6.47 55.49
CA ALA A 89 -13.87 -5.01 55.33
C ALA A 89 -15.21 -4.52 54.74
N ALA A 90 -15.73 -5.22 53.72
CA ALA A 90 -16.98 -4.88 53.04
C ALA A 90 -18.19 -4.93 53.98
N ASN A 91 -18.24 -5.91 54.91
CA ASN A 91 -19.27 -6.00 55.95
C ASN A 91 -19.31 -4.80 56.91
N ILE A 92 -18.21 -4.05 57.03
CA ILE A 92 -18.10 -2.87 57.92
C ILE A 92 -18.46 -1.58 57.15
N GLY A 93 -18.24 -1.56 55.84
CA GLY A 93 -18.67 -0.48 54.95
C GLY A 93 -18.18 -0.67 53.52
N GLU A 94 -19.02 -0.29 52.55
CA GLU A 94 -18.84 -0.44 51.10
C GLU A 94 -17.39 -0.25 50.62
N LEU A 95 -16.89 -1.18 49.81
CA LEU A 95 -15.55 -1.07 49.23
C LEU A 95 -15.56 -0.14 48.04
N ARG A 96 -14.63 0.81 47.99
CA ARG A 96 -14.46 1.74 46.86
C ARG A 96 -13.57 1.09 45.79
N PRO A 97 -13.79 1.36 44.49
CA PRO A 97 -12.97 0.80 43.42
C PRO A 97 -11.45 0.94 43.62
N GLY A 98 -10.98 2.08 44.14
CA GLY A 98 -9.56 2.31 44.42
C GLY A 98 -8.96 1.37 45.49
N GLU A 99 -9.74 0.97 46.49
CA GLU A 99 -9.31 0.03 47.56
C GLU A 99 -9.13 -1.40 47.03
N LEU A 100 -9.64 -1.68 45.81
CA LEU A 100 -9.57 -2.98 45.13
C LEU A 100 -8.44 -3.05 44.08
N GLN A 101 -7.67 -1.98 43.86
CA GLN A 101 -6.65 -1.95 42.81
C GLN A 101 -5.62 -3.08 42.96
N LEU A 102 -5.05 -3.24 44.17
CA LEU A 102 -4.00 -4.20 44.44
C LEU A 102 -4.48 -5.65 44.28
N LEU A 103 -5.75 -5.91 44.57
CA LEU A 103 -6.41 -7.21 44.36
C LEU A 103 -6.57 -7.51 42.87
N VAL A 104 -7.09 -6.57 42.08
CA VAL A 104 -7.25 -6.74 40.61
C VAL A 104 -5.89 -6.97 39.94
N GLU A 105 -4.86 -6.25 40.36
CA GLU A 105 -3.50 -6.39 39.82
C GLU A 105 -2.85 -7.73 40.20
N ASN A 106 -2.99 -8.20 41.45
CA ASN A 106 -2.43 -9.49 41.86
C ASN A 106 -3.22 -10.70 41.32
N ILE A 107 -4.54 -10.60 41.11
CA ILE A 107 -5.30 -11.62 40.37
C ILE A 107 -4.81 -11.69 38.93
N ALA A 108 -4.72 -10.57 38.23
CA ALA A 108 -4.24 -10.52 36.84
C ALA A 108 -2.79 -10.99 36.68
N ARG A 109 -1.93 -10.72 37.67
CA ARG A 109 -0.57 -11.27 37.77
C ARG A 109 -0.60 -12.79 37.91
N THR A 110 -1.40 -13.31 38.84
CA THR A 110 -1.55 -14.75 39.11
C THR A 110 -2.03 -15.52 37.87
N LEU A 111 -2.99 -14.97 37.11
CA LEU A 111 -3.46 -15.54 35.84
C LEU A 111 -2.35 -15.56 34.78
N ARG A 112 -1.58 -14.47 34.65
CA ARG A 112 -0.44 -14.38 33.74
C ARG A 112 0.60 -15.47 34.04
N GLU A 113 0.94 -15.65 35.32
CA GLU A 113 1.92 -16.62 35.80
C GLU A 113 1.48 -18.07 35.59
N LYS A 114 0.19 -18.40 35.79
CA LYS A 114 -0.32 -19.79 35.82
C LYS A 114 -0.94 -20.27 34.50
N GLU A 115 -1.59 -19.41 33.73
CA GLU A 115 -2.43 -19.82 32.58
C GLU A 115 -1.86 -19.37 31.23
N LEU A 116 -1.30 -18.16 31.16
CA LEU A 116 -0.84 -17.56 29.89
C LEU A 116 0.58 -18.01 29.50
N THR A 117 1.49 -18.13 30.48
CA THR A 117 2.87 -18.66 30.30
C THR A 117 2.91 -20.00 29.56
N LEU A 118 2.00 -20.92 29.87
CA LEU A 118 1.91 -22.25 29.26
C LEU A 118 1.60 -22.19 27.76
N ASN A 119 0.87 -21.17 27.30
CA ASN A 119 0.57 -20.97 25.87
C ASN A 119 1.67 -20.17 25.14
N ILE A 120 2.26 -19.17 25.79
CA ILE A 120 3.28 -18.28 25.20
C ILE A 120 4.50 -19.06 24.70
N ASN A 121 4.95 -20.06 25.48
CA ASN A 121 6.11 -20.90 25.12
C ASN A 121 5.91 -21.77 23.87
N SER A 122 4.70 -21.87 23.31
CA SER A 122 4.42 -22.62 22.08
C SER A 122 4.70 -21.84 20.79
N LYS A 123 4.79 -20.49 20.83
CA LYS A 123 4.96 -19.61 19.66
C LYS A 123 5.81 -18.37 19.95
N ALA A 124 6.94 -18.54 20.62
CA ALA A 124 7.89 -17.45 20.85
C ALA A 124 8.59 -17.02 19.55
N THR A 125 8.24 -15.85 19.02
CA THR A 125 9.12 -15.06 18.12
C THR A 125 9.33 -13.71 18.79
N SER A 126 10.58 -13.34 19.07
CA SER A 126 10.91 -12.21 19.95
C SER A 126 10.63 -10.83 19.35
N CYS A 127 10.03 -9.94 20.13
CA CYS A 127 10.05 -8.49 19.90
C CYS A 127 10.81 -7.78 21.04
N HIS A 128 11.67 -6.82 20.69
CA HIS A 128 12.37 -5.98 21.66
C HIS A 128 11.56 -4.70 21.94
N ASN A 129 11.62 -4.22 23.19
CA ASN A 129 11.18 -2.87 23.52
C ASN A 129 12.14 -1.84 22.93
N SER A 130 11.61 -0.93 22.13
CA SER A 130 12.21 0.38 21.81
C SER A 130 11.12 1.44 22.00
N GLY A 131 11.16 2.16 23.11
CA GLY A 131 10.16 3.18 23.41
C GLY A 131 10.44 4.49 22.68
N ASN A 132 9.38 5.19 22.30
CA ASN A 132 9.40 6.64 22.15
C ASN A 132 7.99 7.17 22.46
N GLY A 133 7.88 8.10 23.41
CA GLY A 133 6.60 8.59 23.90
C GLY A 133 6.02 9.70 23.03
N ASN A 134 4.69 9.83 23.03
CA ASN A 134 4.00 11.06 22.67
C ASN A 134 2.64 11.07 23.38
N ASP A 135 2.47 11.96 24.36
CA ASP A 135 1.28 11.98 25.21
C ASP A 135 0.03 12.45 24.43
N GLY A 136 -0.98 11.59 24.40
CA GLY A 136 -2.27 11.84 23.79
C GLY A 136 -3.31 10.87 24.35
N VAL A 137 -4.51 11.37 24.63
CA VAL A 137 -5.60 10.66 25.33
C VAL A 137 -5.78 9.23 24.79
N GLU A 138 -5.41 8.19 25.57
CA GLU A 138 -5.53 6.77 25.19
C GLU A 138 -7.00 6.31 25.12
N ALA A 139 -7.67 6.70 24.05
CA ALA A 139 -8.97 6.16 23.66
C ALA A 139 -8.80 4.94 22.72
N ASP A 140 -9.11 3.78 23.28
CA ASP A 140 -9.26 2.45 22.67
C ASP A 140 -8.04 1.53 22.60
N GLY A 141 -8.30 0.23 22.84
CA GLY A 141 -7.35 -0.85 22.68
C GLY A 141 -7.32 -1.30 21.22
N THR A 142 -6.33 -0.84 20.48
CA THR A 142 -6.07 -1.31 19.11
C THR A 142 -5.82 -2.82 19.09
N PHE A 143 -6.27 -3.49 18.03
CA PHE A 143 -5.80 -4.84 17.72
C PHE A 143 -4.28 -4.79 17.48
N GLU A 144 -3.53 -5.68 18.12
CA GLU A 144 -2.05 -5.66 18.12
C GLU A 144 -1.45 -5.71 16.70
N GLU A 145 -0.23 -5.20 16.58
CA GLU A 145 0.43 -4.89 15.31
C GLU A 145 0.96 -6.12 14.56
N GLU A 146 0.04 -6.97 14.08
CA GLU A 146 0.37 -7.96 13.05
C GLU A 146 0.97 -7.27 11.80
N PRO A 147 2.03 -7.83 11.20
CA PRO A 147 2.71 -7.26 10.05
C PRO A 147 1.78 -7.27 8.83
N LEU A 148 1.42 -6.08 8.37
CA LEU A 148 0.45 -5.88 7.29
C LEU A 148 0.91 -6.52 5.98
N ASP A 149 0.03 -7.31 5.37
CA ASP A 149 0.24 -7.91 4.06
C ASP A 149 0.20 -6.87 2.91
N LEU A 150 0.40 -7.36 1.70
CA LEU A 150 0.51 -6.55 0.48
C LEU A 150 -0.78 -5.78 0.16
N PHE A 151 -1.94 -6.40 0.38
CA PHE A 151 -3.24 -5.87 -0.02
C PHE A 151 -3.94 -5.12 1.13
N SER A 152 -3.25 -4.95 2.25
CA SER A 152 -3.69 -4.18 3.42
C SER A 152 -3.43 -2.68 3.25
N CYS A 153 -4.49 -1.88 3.29
CA CYS A 153 -4.40 -0.42 3.31
C CYS A 153 -3.60 0.04 4.55
N ARG A 154 -2.53 0.83 4.36
CA ARG A 154 -1.67 1.27 5.48
C ARG A 154 -2.30 2.31 6.41
N LEU A 155 -3.48 2.84 6.06
CA LEU A 155 -4.30 3.68 6.95
C LEU A 155 -5.22 2.83 7.82
N CYS A 156 -6.24 2.19 7.24
CA CYS A 156 -7.23 1.43 8.02
C CYS A 156 -6.81 0.00 8.40
N ARG A 157 -5.71 -0.55 7.87
CA ARG A 157 -5.20 -1.91 8.13
C ARG A 157 -6.13 -3.05 7.70
N CYS A 158 -7.16 -2.76 6.91
CA CYS A 158 -8.05 -3.73 6.28
C CYS A 158 -7.65 -4.00 4.83
N LEU A 159 -8.25 -5.01 4.18
CA LEU A 159 -8.17 -5.19 2.73
C LEU A 159 -8.51 -3.87 2.02
N LEU A 160 -7.74 -3.54 0.98
CA LEU A 160 -8.00 -2.41 0.11
C LEU A 160 -9.42 -2.50 -0.49
N SER A 161 -10.15 -1.39 -0.41
CA SER A 161 -11.49 -1.23 -0.98
C SER A 161 -11.54 0.13 -1.65
N GLU A 162 -12.02 0.17 -2.90
CA GLU A 162 -11.80 1.30 -3.82
C GLU A 162 -10.30 1.73 -3.81
N PRO A 163 -9.37 0.88 -4.29
CA PRO A 163 -7.93 1.17 -4.22
C PRO A 163 -7.55 2.40 -5.06
N THR A 164 -7.33 3.53 -4.42
CA THR A 164 -6.82 4.75 -5.06
C THR A 164 -5.31 4.79 -4.99
N THR A 165 -4.65 5.00 -6.14
CA THR A 165 -3.20 5.21 -6.21
C THR A 165 -2.92 6.71 -6.27
N LEU A 166 -1.98 7.18 -5.45
CA LEU A 166 -1.55 8.58 -5.37
C LEU A 166 -0.51 8.91 -6.45
N GLU A 167 -0.32 10.21 -6.72
CA GLU A 167 0.77 10.72 -7.59
C GLU A 167 2.16 10.23 -7.16
N CYS A 168 2.35 9.88 -5.88
CA CYS A 168 3.59 9.29 -5.34
C CYS A 168 3.66 7.76 -5.43
N GLY A 169 2.82 7.11 -6.23
CA GLY A 169 2.87 5.65 -6.50
C GLY A 169 2.28 4.73 -5.42
N HIS A 170 1.94 5.27 -4.25
CA HIS A 170 1.40 4.52 -3.12
C HIS A 170 -0.13 4.34 -3.21
N THR A 171 -0.67 3.21 -2.75
CA THR A 171 -2.10 2.86 -2.88
C THR A 171 -2.80 2.71 -1.52
N PHE A 172 -3.99 3.29 -1.40
CA PHE A 172 -4.82 3.29 -0.19
C PHE A 172 -6.31 3.07 -0.53
N CYS A 173 -7.16 2.79 0.45
CA CYS A 173 -8.61 2.86 0.25
C CYS A 173 -9.03 4.30 -0.02
N LYS A 174 -9.89 4.54 -1.02
CA LYS A 174 -10.41 5.86 -1.35
C LYS A 174 -11.04 6.57 -0.14
N HIS A 175 -11.93 5.91 0.60
CA HIS A 175 -12.55 6.50 1.80
C HIS A 175 -11.54 7.01 2.84
N CYS A 176 -10.42 6.28 3.03
CA CYS A 176 -9.38 6.68 3.99
C CYS A 176 -8.53 7.85 3.51
N LEU A 177 -8.47 8.10 2.19
CA LEU A 177 -7.85 9.32 1.64
C LEU A 177 -8.81 10.51 1.68
N GLU A 178 -10.12 10.26 1.68
CA GLU A 178 -11.16 11.30 1.75
C GLU A 178 -11.28 11.91 3.16
N GLU A 179 -10.82 11.23 4.21
CA GLU A 179 -10.78 11.76 5.60
C GLU A 179 -9.97 13.09 5.71
N GLU A 180 -10.55 14.10 6.38
CA GLU A 180 -9.98 15.46 6.50
C GLU A 180 -8.62 15.52 7.23
N THR A 181 -8.40 14.57 8.13
CA THR A 181 -7.17 14.37 8.91
C THR A 181 -5.98 14.01 8.01
N VAL A 182 -6.22 13.28 6.93
CA VAL A 182 -5.16 12.76 6.04
C VAL A 182 -4.79 13.84 5.01
N LYS A 183 -3.62 14.44 5.20
CA LYS A 183 -3.10 15.56 4.37
C LYS A 183 -1.83 15.21 3.59
N ASP A 184 -1.15 14.13 3.97
CA ASP A 184 0.06 13.59 3.36
C ASP A 184 -0.05 12.07 3.19
N CYS A 185 0.71 11.52 2.23
CA CYS A 185 0.93 10.08 2.13
C CYS A 185 1.72 9.61 3.36
N ILE A 186 1.09 8.82 4.24
CA ILE A 186 1.67 8.34 5.50
C ILE A 186 3.05 7.66 5.31
N GLN A 187 3.29 7.03 4.16
CA GLN A 187 4.52 6.29 3.84
C GLN A 187 5.69 7.17 3.33
N CYS A 188 5.43 8.25 2.59
CA CYS A 188 6.49 9.05 1.94
C CYS A 188 6.38 10.57 2.11
N LYS A 189 5.40 11.06 2.88
CA LYS A 189 5.17 12.48 3.21
C LYS A 189 4.93 13.44 2.03
N HIS A 190 4.73 12.90 0.84
CA HIS A 190 4.16 13.61 -0.30
C HIS A 190 2.77 14.17 0.06
N LYS A 191 2.58 15.47 -0.11
CA LYS A 191 1.31 16.17 0.22
C LYS A 191 0.20 15.75 -0.73
N LEU A 192 -0.98 15.47 -0.19
CA LEU A 192 -2.17 15.23 -1.01
C LEU A 192 -2.67 16.56 -1.58
N ASN A 193 -3.16 16.53 -2.83
CA ASN A 193 -3.63 17.71 -3.55
C ASN A 193 -5.07 18.11 -3.10
N LYS A 194 -5.21 18.43 -1.81
CA LYS A 194 -6.42 18.96 -1.16
C LYS A 194 -6.26 20.47 -0.96
N LYS A 195 -7.24 21.28 -1.36
CA LYS A 195 -7.27 22.74 -1.08
C LYS A 195 -8.26 23.01 0.05
N ASP A 196 -7.78 23.58 1.15
CA ASP A 196 -8.60 24.03 2.28
C ASP A 196 -9.58 22.98 2.82
N GLY A 197 -9.12 21.72 2.88
CA GLY A 197 -9.89 20.54 3.28
C GLY A 197 -10.74 19.91 2.17
N GLN A 198 -11.07 20.67 1.12
CA GLN A 198 -11.84 20.19 -0.03
C GLN A 198 -10.94 19.44 -1.02
N ILE A 199 -11.50 18.37 -1.61
CA ILE A 199 -10.87 17.59 -2.66
C ILE A 199 -11.00 18.38 -3.98
N LEU A 200 -9.94 18.42 -4.78
CA LEU A 200 -9.97 19.05 -6.11
C LEU A 200 -11.04 18.41 -7.02
N SER A 201 -11.48 19.18 -8.02
CA SER A 201 -12.65 18.92 -8.90
C SER A 201 -12.68 17.60 -9.68
N ILE A 202 -11.61 16.79 -9.62
CA ILE A 202 -11.48 15.48 -10.29
C ILE A 202 -11.73 14.30 -9.31
N GLY A 203 -11.66 14.55 -7.99
CA GLY A 203 -11.85 13.55 -6.95
C GLY A 203 -10.67 12.57 -6.79
N PHE A 204 -10.71 11.73 -5.76
CA PHE A 204 -9.89 10.52 -5.71
C PHE A 204 -10.51 9.43 -6.60
N ARG A 205 -9.69 8.70 -7.36
CA ARG A 205 -10.15 7.78 -8.40
C ARG A 205 -9.55 6.39 -8.21
N VAL A 206 -10.38 5.38 -8.44
CA VAL A 206 -10.05 3.97 -8.20
C VAL A 206 -9.14 3.44 -9.31
N ASN A 207 -8.03 2.81 -8.93
CA ASN A 207 -7.19 2.02 -9.83
C ASN A 207 -7.97 0.79 -10.28
N VAL A 208 -8.43 0.82 -11.54
CA VAL A 208 -9.36 -0.19 -12.09
C VAL A 208 -8.72 -1.59 -12.09
N ILE A 209 -7.43 -1.70 -12.42
CA ILE A 209 -6.69 -2.98 -12.43
C ILE A 209 -6.61 -3.55 -11.02
N LEU A 210 -6.20 -2.74 -10.03
CA LEU A 210 -6.14 -3.21 -8.64
C LEU A 210 -7.52 -3.55 -8.07
N SER A 211 -8.58 -2.85 -8.45
CA SER A 211 -9.93 -3.21 -8.00
C SER A 211 -10.36 -4.57 -8.56
N SER A 212 -10.15 -4.79 -9.86
CA SER A 212 -10.43 -6.08 -10.52
C SER A 212 -9.58 -7.22 -9.93
N LEU A 213 -8.31 -6.96 -9.63
CA LEU A 213 -7.40 -7.90 -8.99
C LEU A 213 -7.87 -8.30 -7.58
N LEU A 214 -8.30 -7.32 -6.77
CA LEU A 214 -8.80 -7.56 -5.41
C LEU A 214 -10.12 -8.33 -5.40
N ASP A 215 -11.07 -7.98 -6.26
CA ASP A 215 -12.32 -8.73 -6.41
C ASP A 215 -12.07 -10.15 -6.97
N LYS A 216 -11.06 -10.36 -7.85
CA LYS A 216 -10.68 -11.70 -8.34
C LYS A 216 -9.99 -12.55 -7.26
N CYS A 217 -9.03 -11.98 -6.53
CA CYS A 217 -8.21 -12.72 -5.56
C CYS A 217 -8.89 -12.92 -4.20
N PHE A 218 -9.83 -12.04 -3.83
CA PHE A 218 -10.41 -11.98 -2.49
C PHE A 218 -11.93 -11.75 -2.50
N ASP A 219 -12.64 -12.25 -3.53
CA ASP A 219 -14.08 -12.04 -3.80
C ASP A 219 -15.00 -11.97 -2.56
N SER A 220 -14.87 -12.92 -1.64
CA SER A 220 -15.68 -12.94 -0.41
C SER A 220 -15.30 -11.83 0.58
N GLU A 221 -14.00 -11.58 0.79
CA GLU A 221 -13.52 -10.49 1.65
C GLU A 221 -13.75 -9.10 1.03
N SER A 222 -13.66 -8.95 -0.31
CA SER A 222 -13.92 -7.67 -0.98
C SER A 222 -15.41 -7.29 -0.90
N LYS A 223 -16.32 -8.25 -1.12
CA LYS A 223 -17.77 -8.09 -0.90
C LYS A 223 -18.08 -7.81 0.58
N ALA A 224 -17.47 -8.56 1.50
CA ALA A 224 -17.61 -8.31 2.94
C ALA A 224 -17.14 -6.91 3.33
N ARG A 225 -15.99 -6.45 2.80
CA ARG A 225 -15.45 -5.12 3.09
C ARG A 225 -16.31 -4.00 2.53
N ARG A 226 -16.96 -4.20 1.37
CA ARG A 226 -17.97 -3.26 0.84
C ARG A 226 -19.17 -3.12 1.78
N HIS A 227 -19.82 -4.22 2.17
CA HIS A 227 -20.94 -4.16 3.13
C HIS A 227 -20.53 -3.65 4.52
N TRP A 228 -19.31 -3.95 4.99
CA TRP A 228 -18.79 -3.37 6.23
C TRP A 228 -18.68 -1.84 6.13
N ILE A 229 -18.14 -1.28 5.04
CA ILE A 229 -18.07 0.18 4.85
C ILE A 229 -19.47 0.80 4.74
N GLU A 230 -20.42 0.14 4.06
CA GLU A 230 -21.84 0.55 4.07
C GLU A 230 -22.39 0.62 5.50
N GLY A 231 -22.15 -0.41 6.32
CA GLY A 231 -22.56 -0.45 7.73
C GLY A 231 -21.86 0.58 8.63
N GLU A 232 -20.60 0.93 8.35
CA GLU A 232 -19.90 2.04 9.01
C GLU A 232 -20.56 3.40 8.67
N VAL A 233 -21.01 3.59 7.42
CA VAL A 233 -21.73 4.80 6.99
C VAL A 233 -23.13 4.88 7.60
N SER A 234 -23.89 3.78 7.65
CA SER A 234 -25.23 3.76 8.26
C SER A 234 -25.16 3.91 9.78
N ARG A 235 -24.17 3.33 10.47
CA ARG A 235 -23.93 3.59 11.90
C ARG A 235 -23.59 5.06 12.16
N LYS A 236 -22.79 5.71 11.31
CA LYS A 236 -22.50 7.16 11.39
C LYS A 236 -23.76 8.04 11.19
N LYS A 237 -24.83 7.52 10.61
CA LYS A 237 -26.15 8.18 10.46
C LYS A 237 -27.14 7.81 11.58
N HIS A 238 -26.73 6.99 12.55
CA HIS A 238 -27.59 6.38 13.58
C HIS A 238 -28.70 5.46 13.06
N ASP A 239 -28.63 5.00 11.81
CA ASP A 239 -29.48 3.90 11.31
C ASP A 239 -28.86 2.56 11.73
N TYR A 240 -29.11 2.18 12.98
CA TYR A 240 -28.64 0.93 13.55
C TYR A 240 -29.28 -0.30 12.87
N THR A 241 -30.46 -0.14 12.27
CA THR A 241 -31.20 -1.18 11.55
C THR A 241 -30.51 -1.56 10.24
N ASP A 242 -30.32 -0.62 9.30
CA ASP A 242 -29.56 -0.91 8.08
C ASP A 242 -28.12 -1.29 8.44
N ALA A 243 -27.47 -0.61 9.39
CA ALA A 243 -26.11 -0.95 9.79
C ALA A 243 -25.97 -2.41 10.22
N LEU A 244 -26.84 -2.93 11.10
CA LEU A 244 -26.82 -4.35 11.49
C LEU A 244 -27.03 -5.26 10.28
N ASP A 245 -27.96 -4.91 9.39
CA ASP A 245 -28.26 -5.68 8.18
C ASP A 245 -27.11 -5.70 7.17
N LYS A 246 -26.26 -4.67 7.14
CA LYS A 246 -24.99 -4.61 6.40
C LYS A 246 -23.88 -5.43 7.08
N TYR A 247 -23.72 -5.28 8.39
CA TYR A 247 -22.74 -6.04 9.18
C TYR A 247 -23.00 -7.54 9.15
N ASN A 248 -24.27 -7.98 9.13
CA ASN A 248 -24.66 -9.39 8.98
C ASN A 248 -24.16 -9.96 7.65
N LYS A 249 -24.51 -9.33 6.53
CA LYS A 249 -24.06 -9.73 5.18
C LYS A 249 -22.54 -9.74 5.05
N ALA A 250 -21.84 -8.82 5.71
CA ALA A 250 -20.38 -8.82 5.76
C ALA A 250 -19.81 -10.03 6.54
N VAL A 251 -20.41 -10.40 7.68
CA VAL A 251 -19.96 -11.54 8.50
C VAL A 251 -20.31 -12.88 7.85
N GLU A 252 -21.45 -12.98 7.17
CA GLU A 252 -21.83 -14.17 6.36
C GLU A 252 -20.80 -14.47 5.26
N LEU A 253 -20.29 -13.43 4.60
CA LEU A 253 -19.28 -13.54 3.54
C LEU A 253 -17.87 -13.82 4.09
N ALA A 254 -17.50 -13.27 5.25
CA ALA A 254 -16.14 -13.36 5.80
C ALA A 254 -16.13 -13.50 7.35
N PRO A 255 -16.56 -14.64 7.90
CA PRO A 255 -16.75 -14.82 9.35
C PRO A 255 -15.45 -14.85 10.16
N SER A 256 -14.29 -14.96 9.52
CA SER A 256 -12.97 -14.97 10.16
C SER A 256 -12.37 -13.58 10.41
N ILE A 257 -13.01 -12.49 9.95
CA ILE A 257 -12.48 -11.13 10.13
C ILE A 257 -12.76 -10.65 11.56
N GLY A 258 -11.80 -10.85 12.47
CA GLY A 258 -11.99 -10.52 13.88
C GLY A 258 -12.38 -9.06 14.17
N ARG A 259 -11.88 -8.08 13.40
CA ARG A 259 -12.29 -6.68 13.58
C ARG A 259 -13.76 -6.43 13.20
N LEU A 260 -14.26 -7.13 12.18
CA LEU A 260 -15.64 -7.03 11.72
C LEU A 260 -16.60 -7.55 12.81
N LEU A 261 -16.31 -8.72 13.38
CA LEU A 261 -17.03 -9.25 14.55
C LEU A 261 -16.97 -8.29 15.74
N GLY A 262 -15.82 -7.67 16.00
CA GLY A 262 -15.68 -6.68 17.07
C GLY A 262 -16.58 -5.44 16.86
N GLN A 263 -16.66 -4.91 15.64
CA GLN A 263 -17.56 -3.79 15.32
C GLN A 263 -19.05 -4.19 15.35
N ARG A 264 -19.40 -5.41 14.93
CA ARG A 264 -20.78 -5.91 15.03
C ARG A 264 -21.19 -6.16 16.49
N ALA A 265 -20.29 -6.68 17.33
CA ALA A 265 -20.50 -6.82 18.77
C ALA A 265 -20.73 -5.47 19.47
N GLU A 266 -19.91 -4.46 19.15
CA GLU A 266 -20.10 -3.09 19.66
C GLU A 266 -21.47 -2.52 19.22
N LEU A 267 -21.85 -2.68 17.95
CA LEU A 267 -23.15 -2.27 17.43
C LEU A 267 -24.34 -3.02 18.07
N HIS A 268 -24.20 -4.32 18.35
CA HIS A 268 -25.20 -5.10 19.10
C HIS A 268 -25.32 -4.62 20.55
N MET A 269 -24.20 -4.30 21.22
CA MET A 269 -24.21 -3.75 22.58
C MET A 269 -24.91 -2.39 22.68
N ASP A 270 -24.78 -1.54 21.67
CA ASP A 270 -25.44 -0.23 21.63
C ASP A 270 -26.93 -0.36 21.26
N SER A 271 -27.26 -1.36 20.44
CA SER A 271 -28.64 -1.79 20.14
C SER A 271 -29.32 -2.59 21.27
N ARG A 272 -28.67 -2.75 22.44
CA ARG A 272 -29.11 -3.58 23.59
C ARG A 272 -29.29 -5.08 23.31
N ASN A 273 -28.82 -5.57 22.17
CA ASN A 273 -28.93 -6.96 21.72
C ASN A 273 -27.76 -7.81 22.28
N TYR A 274 -27.62 -7.83 23.62
CA TYR A 274 -26.42 -8.33 24.28
C TYR A 274 -26.11 -9.82 24.02
N SER A 275 -27.14 -10.66 23.80
CA SER A 275 -26.94 -12.08 23.48
C SER A 275 -26.17 -12.30 22.18
N GLN A 276 -26.42 -11.48 21.16
CA GLN A 276 -25.66 -11.50 19.89
C GLN A 276 -24.26 -10.88 20.06
N ALA A 277 -24.14 -9.80 20.84
CA ALA A 277 -22.83 -9.21 21.17
C ALA A 277 -21.90 -10.22 21.86
N ILE A 278 -22.41 -11.03 22.78
CA ILE A 278 -21.65 -12.09 23.46
C ILE A 278 -21.22 -13.17 22.45
N GLN A 279 -22.11 -13.60 21.54
CA GLN A 279 -21.78 -14.62 20.52
C GLN A 279 -20.69 -14.15 19.54
N ASP A 280 -20.72 -12.88 19.11
CA ASP A 280 -19.65 -12.27 18.31
C ASP A 280 -18.35 -12.14 19.10
N ALA A 281 -18.42 -11.69 20.36
CA ALA A 281 -17.24 -11.51 21.20
C ALA A 281 -16.56 -12.84 21.56
N GLU A 282 -17.34 -13.89 21.83
CA GLU A 282 -16.80 -15.25 21.96
C GLU A 282 -16.14 -15.73 20.66
N SER A 283 -16.77 -15.48 19.51
CA SER A 283 -16.21 -15.89 18.21
C SER A 283 -14.91 -15.15 17.92
N LEU A 284 -14.82 -13.88 18.31
CA LEU A 284 -13.60 -13.09 18.28
C LEU A 284 -12.51 -13.64 19.22
N CYS A 285 -12.87 -14.02 20.46
CA CYS A 285 -11.94 -14.68 21.39
C CYS A 285 -11.47 -16.04 20.87
N ARG A 286 -12.35 -16.84 20.23
CA ARG A 286 -12.00 -18.11 19.58
C ARG A 286 -11.02 -17.90 18.41
N LEU A 287 -11.14 -16.80 17.67
CA LEU A 287 -10.24 -16.47 16.55
C LEU A 287 -8.89 -15.89 17.02
N LYS A 288 -8.87 -15.09 18.09
CA LYS A 288 -7.64 -14.51 18.66
C LYS A 288 -7.61 -14.60 20.21
N PRO A 289 -7.27 -15.78 20.78
CA PRO A 289 -7.32 -16.05 22.23
C PRO A 289 -6.33 -15.28 23.10
N LEU A 290 -5.48 -14.43 22.52
CA LEU A 290 -4.50 -13.60 23.23
C LEU A 290 -4.71 -12.09 22.97
N CYS A 291 -5.82 -11.70 22.34
CA CYS A 291 -6.09 -10.31 21.98
C CYS A 291 -6.82 -9.58 23.14
N PRO A 292 -6.22 -8.56 23.80
CA PRO A 292 -6.87 -7.88 24.93
C PRO A 292 -8.23 -7.25 24.55
N LYS A 293 -8.33 -6.66 23.36
CA LYS A 293 -9.57 -6.04 22.84
C LYS A 293 -10.69 -7.06 22.61
N ALA A 294 -10.37 -8.33 22.30
CA ALA A 294 -11.37 -9.39 22.17
C ALA A 294 -12.06 -9.67 23.51
N HIS A 295 -11.26 -9.95 24.54
CA HIS A 295 -11.74 -10.17 25.90
C HIS A 295 -12.46 -8.94 26.46
N TYR A 296 -12.00 -7.72 26.15
CA TYR A 296 -12.65 -6.49 26.61
C TYR A 296 -14.06 -6.31 26.01
N ILE A 297 -14.23 -6.60 24.71
CA ILE A 297 -15.56 -6.57 24.07
C ILE A 297 -16.47 -7.63 24.72
N LYS A 298 -15.94 -8.82 25.02
CA LYS A 298 -16.71 -9.90 25.70
C LYS A 298 -17.12 -9.50 27.11
N ALA A 299 -16.19 -8.98 27.91
CA ALA A 299 -16.44 -8.49 29.26
C ALA A 299 -17.47 -7.35 29.29
N SER A 300 -17.35 -6.39 28.37
CA SER A 300 -18.31 -5.29 28.23
C SER A 300 -19.71 -5.79 27.82
N ALA A 301 -19.80 -6.81 26.96
CA ALA A 301 -21.09 -7.38 26.54
C ALA A 301 -21.76 -8.17 27.66
N LEU A 302 -20.99 -8.95 28.43
CA LEU A 302 -21.45 -9.66 29.62
C LEU A 302 -21.89 -8.70 30.73
N SER A 303 -21.11 -7.65 31.00
CA SER A 303 -21.42 -6.62 32.00
C SER A 303 -22.69 -5.84 31.65
N LYS A 304 -22.85 -5.38 30.39
CA LYS A 304 -24.10 -4.77 29.91
C LYS A 304 -25.32 -5.72 29.99
N ALA A 305 -25.10 -7.03 30.04
CA ALA A 305 -26.14 -8.05 30.23
C ALA A 305 -26.38 -8.48 31.69
N ASN A 306 -25.65 -7.91 32.66
CA ASN A 306 -25.63 -8.27 34.08
C ASN A 306 -25.04 -9.66 34.42
N TYR A 307 -24.28 -10.28 33.49
CA TYR A 307 -23.48 -11.48 33.78
C TYR A 307 -22.16 -11.08 34.44
N ASN A 308 -22.26 -10.54 35.66
CA ASN A 308 -21.16 -9.85 36.33
C ASN A 308 -19.99 -10.77 36.71
N ASP A 309 -20.27 -12.01 37.13
CA ASP A 309 -19.24 -13.00 37.44
C ASP A 309 -18.40 -13.36 36.20
N GLU A 310 -19.04 -13.58 35.05
CA GLU A 310 -18.37 -13.87 33.78
C GLU A 310 -17.64 -12.64 33.22
N ALA A 311 -18.24 -11.45 33.32
CA ALA A 311 -17.62 -10.21 32.89
C ALA A 311 -16.35 -9.90 33.69
N LEU A 312 -16.35 -10.13 35.00
CA LEU A 312 -15.18 -9.91 35.85
C LEU A 312 -14.03 -10.87 35.50
N LYS A 313 -14.32 -12.16 35.23
CA LYS A 313 -13.33 -13.14 34.75
C LYS A 313 -12.66 -12.65 33.46
N GLU A 314 -13.43 -12.21 32.48
CA GLU A 314 -12.91 -11.68 31.21
C GLU A 314 -12.14 -10.37 31.39
N TYR A 315 -12.56 -9.47 32.29
CA TYR A 315 -11.78 -8.27 32.63
C TYR A 315 -10.44 -8.62 33.30
N PHE A 316 -10.37 -9.63 34.17
CA PHE A 316 -9.09 -10.09 34.70
C PHE A 316 -8.17 -10.64 33.60
N VAL A 317 -8.69 -11.38 32.62
CA VAL A 317 -7.93 -11.81 31.43
C VAL A 317 -7.42 -10.61 30.63
N CYS A 318 -8.21 -9.54 30.47
CA CYS A 318 -7.76 -8.31 29.80
C CYS A 318 -6.53 -7.67 30.48
N VAL A 319 -6.54 -7.58 31.82
CA VAL A 319 -5.41 -7.01 32.59
C VAL A 319 -4.23 -8.01 32.64
N ALA A 320 -4.51 -9.32 32.67
CA ALA A 320 -3.51 -10.39 32.58
C ALA A 320 -2.80 -10.43 31.21
N LEU A 321 -3.45 -9.93 30.14
CA LEU A 321 -2.81 -9.66 28.86
C LEU A 321 -2.12 -8.29 28.86
N LYS A 322 -2.88 -7.17 28.91
CA LYS A 322 -2.38 -5.78 28.90
C LYS A 322 -2.43 -5.13 30.30
N PRO A 323 -1.37 -5.23 31.15
CA PRO A 323 -1.40 -4.76 32.54
C PRO A 323 -1.49 -3.23 32.69
N ASN A 324 -1.13 -2.46 31.65
CA ASN A 324 -1.16 -1.00 31.69
C ASN A 324 -2.52 -0.42 31.29
N TRP A 325 -3.54 -1.25 31.03
CA TRP A 325 -4.85 -0.76 30.54
C TRP A 325 -5.73 -0.23 31.69
N MET A 326 -5.40 0.97 32.17
CA MET A 326 -6.01 1.57 33.38
C MET A 326 -7.54 1.65 33.33
N ARG A 327 -8.14 1.95 32.16
CA ARG A 327 -9.61 1.92 31.99
C ARG A 327 -10.21 0.56 32.38
N VAL A 328 -9.58 -0.55 31.98
CA VAL A 328 -10.09 -1.90 32.25
C VAL A 328 -9.87 -2.31 33.71
N LYS A 329 -8.79 -1.85 34.35
CA LYS A 329 -8.65 -1.97 35.81
C LYS A 329 -9.81 -1.27 36.53
N LEU A 330 -10.15 -0.05 36.12
CA LEU A 330 -11.25 0.72 36.73
C LEU A 330 -12.61 0.03 36.55
N GLU A 331 -12.93 -0.52 35.37
CA GLU A 331 -14.18 -1.29 35.20
C GLU A 331 -14.19 -2.58 36.02
N ALA A 332 -13.07 -3.31 36.11
CA ALA A 332 -12.94 -4.49 36.97
C ALA A 332 -13.13 -4.15 38.46
N GLN A 333 -12.53 -3.04 38.93
CA GLN A 333 -12.64 -2.56 40.30
C GLN A 333 -14.08 -2.15 40.66
N LYS A 334 -14.80 -1.45 39.75
CA LYS A 334 -16.23 -1.12 39.94
C LYS A 334 -17.09 -2.38 40.04
N LEU A 335 -16.94 -3.29 39.08
CA LEU A 335 -17.76 -4.50 39.02
C LEU A 335 -17.52 -5.41 40.24
N LEU A 336 -16.28 -5.46 40.73
CA LEU A 336 -15.92 -6.17 41.96
C LEU A 336 -16.49 -5.48 43.21
N SER A 337 -16.45 -4.14 43.28
CA SER A 337 -17.13 -3.35 44.32
C SER A 337 -18.63 -3.62 44.35
N GLU A 338 -19.30 -3.60 43.20
CA GLU A 338 -20.74 -3.92 43.06
C GLU A 338 -21.06 -5.37 43.46
N LEU A 339 -20.18 -6.32 43.14
CA LEU A 339 -20.32 -7.73 43.56
C LEU A 339 -20.14 -7.91 45.07
N PHE A 340 -19.27 -7.14 45.73
CA PHE A 340 -19.21 -7.11 47.19
C PHE A 340 -20.51 -6.56 47.77
N SER A 341 -20.96 -5.36 47.39
CA SER A 341 -22.19 -4.75 47.96
C SER A 341 -23.44 -5.61 47.74
N SER A 342 -23.67 -6.09 46.51
CA SER A 342 -24.87 -6.88 46.14
C SER A 342 -24.88 -8.32 46.67
N ALA A 343 -23.78 -8.78 47.28
CA ALA A 343 -23.75 -10.00 48.09
C ALA A 343 -24.39 -9.80 49.47
N PHE A 344 -24.22 -8.62 50.08
CA PHE A 344 -24.68 -8.33 51.45
C PHE A 344 -26.10 -7.75 51.52
N GLU A 345 -26.58 -7.08 50.47
CA GLU A 345 -27.98 -6.60 50.40
C GLU A 345 -29.04 -7.72 50.52
N LYS A 346 -28.67 -8.98 50.27
CA LYS A 346 -29.60 -10.12 50.25
C LYS A 346 -29.85 -10.77 51.62
N ASP A 347 -29.02 -10.50 52.63
CA ASP A 347 -29.16 -11.07 53.98
C ASP A 347 -29.90 -10.10 54.94
N GLY A 348 -30.94 -9.44 54.43
CA GLY A 348 -31.70 -8.38 55.10
C GLY A 348 -32.65 -8.82 56.24
N GLN A 349 -32.13 -9.50 57.28
CA GLN A 349 -32.81 -9.62 58.58
C GLN A 349 -31.83 -9.51 59.76
N PRO A 350 -32.02 -8.56 60.69
CA PRO A 350 -31.09 -8.37 61.81
C PRO A 350 -31.27 -9.44 62.89
N THR A 351 -30.18 -10.14 63.23
CA THR A 351 -30.12 -11.06 64.38
C THR A 351 -29.01 -10.60 65.34
N PRO A 352 -29.23 -10.50 66.67
CA PRO A 352 -28.26 -9.90 67.58
C PRO A 352 -26.97 -10.73 67.79
N LEU A 353 -25.88 -10.03 68.12
CA LEU A 353 -24.59 -10.61 68.46
C LEU A 353 -24.60 -11.24 69.87
N HIS A 354 -24.27 -12.54 69.97
CA HIS A 354 -23.45 -13.11 71.06
C HIS A 354 -22.97 -14.52 70.66
N PRO A 355 -21.80 -15.01 71.15
CA PRO A 355 -21.18 -16.23 70.61
C PRO A 355 -21.43 -17.49 71.46
N LEU A 356 -21.58 -18.64 70.80
CA LEU A 356 -20.73 -19.85 70.96
C LEU A 356 -21.30 -21.07 70.19
N GLN A 357 -20.37 -21.86 69.62
CA GLN A 357 -20.45 -23.30 69.30
C GLN A 357 -21.66 -23.88 68.51
N GLY A 358 -21.36 -24.52 67.36
CA GLY A 358 -22.01 -25.78 66.98
C GLY A 358 -22.75 -25.82 65.64
N GLY A 359 -22.12 -26.40 64.61
CA GLY A 359 -22.80 -26.93 63.43
C GLY A 359 -23.06 -25.95 62.28
N PRO A 360 -23.47 -26.45 61.08
CA PRO A 360 -23.33 -25.69 59.85
C PRO A 360 -24.66 -25.31 59.17
N SER A 361 -24.88 -24.02 58.89
CA SER A 361 -25.41 -23.50 57.61
C SER A 361 -25.62 -21.98 57.62
N THR A 362 -24.61 -21.23 57.19
CA THR A 362 -24.80 -19.91 56.58
C THR A 362 -24.10 -19.90 55.22
N ARG A 363 -24.65 -19.20 54.23
CA ARG A 363 -24.05 -19.11 52.89
C ARG A 363 -22.87 -18.14 52.91
N ARG A 364 -21.71 -18.60 53.40
CA ARG A 364 -20.45 -17.96 53.04
C ARG A 364 -20.40 -17.82 51.51
N LEU A 365 -20.05 -16.63 51.03
CA LEU A 365 -19.35 -16.47 49.76
C LEU A 365 -18.27 -17.55 49.71
N LYS A 366 -18.33 -18.44 48.72
CA LYS A 366 -17.26 -19.41 48.49
C LYS A 366 -16.25 -18.74 47.57
N PRO A 367 -15.06 -18.29 48.03
CA PRO A 367 -13.95 -17.97 47.12
C PRO A 367 -13.66 -19.10 46.10
N PRO A 368 -13.90 -20.40 46.41
CA PRO A 368 -13.93 -21.45 45.39
C PRO A 368 -14.88 -21.25 44.19
N ALA A 369 -15.93 -20.43 44.23
CA ALA A 369 -16.78 -20.20 43.05
C ALA A 369 -16.03 -19.36 41.98
N LEU A 370 -15.37 -18.30 42.43
CA LEU A 370 -14.50 -17.47 41.59
C LEU A 370 -13.26 -18.28 41.13
N LEU A 371 -12.66 -19.07 42.02
CA LEU A 371 -11.42 -19.80 41.74
C LEU A 371 -11.61 -21.13 40.98
N SER A 372 -12.71 -21.87 41.17
CA SER A 372 -12.99 -23.10 40.40
C SER A 372 -13.41 -22.82 38.96
N SER A 373 -13.77 -21.56 38.65
CA SER A 373 -14.03 -21.10 37.28
C SER A 373 -12.76 -20.92 36.45
N LEU A 374 -11.56 -21.10 37.03
CA LEU A 374 -10.25 -20.87 36.42
C LEU A 374 -9.55 -22.20 36.05
N HIS A 375 -10.30 -23.15 35.48
CA HIS A 375 -9.78 -24.42 34.97
C HIS A 375 -10.28 -24.70 33.53
N PRO A 376 -9.52 -25.47 32.72
CA PRO A 376 -9.37 -25.16 31.31
C PRO A 376 -10.46 -25.69 30.36
N LEU A 377 -10.81 -24.84 29.37
CA LEU A 377 -11.53 -25.23 28.16
C LEU A 377 -10.63 -26.01 27.17
N THR A 378 -10.22 -27.24 27.50
CA THR A 378 -9.43 -28.06 26.55
C THR A 378 -9.51 -29.59 26.73
N THR A 379 -10.71 -30.19 26.72
CA THR A 379 -10.82 -31.65 26.46
C THR A 379 -12.02 -32.02 25.58
N ARG A 380 -11.76 -32.46 24.34
CA ARG A 380 -12.72 -33.22 23.53
C ARG A 380 -12.75 -34.66 24.04
N GLN A 381 -13.92 -35.17 24.46
CA GLN A 381 -14.10 -36.62 24.57
C GLN A 381 -14.42 -37.22 23.19
N ARG A 382 -13.79 -38.37 22.88
CA ARG A 382 -14.23 -39.32 21.84
C ARG A 382 -14.81 -40.55 22.54
N PRO A 383 -15.93 -41.13 22.09
CA PRO A 383 -16.48 -42.35 22.68
C PRO A 383 -15.66 -43.59 22.28
N GLY A 384 -15.50 -44.55 23.21
CA GLY A 384 -14.69 -45.77 23.02
C GLY A 384 -15.09 -46.92 23.96
N CYS A 385 -15.90 -47.83 23.43
CA CYS A 385 -16.53 -49.03 24.02
C CYS A 385 -15.73 -49.88 25.05
N SER A 386 -16.39 -50.27 26.15
CA SER A 386 -16.42 -51.63 26.79
C SER A 386 -17.29 -51.56 28.07
N SER A 387 -18.48 -52.16 28.21
CA SER A 387 -18.93 -53.57 28.14
C SER A 387 -18.96 -54.29 29.50
N GLN A 388 -20.13 -54.35 30.16
CA GLN A 388 -20.83 -55.60 30.55
C GLN A 388 -22.17 -55.34 31.28
N ASP A 389 -23.09 -56.30 31.12
CA ASP A 389 -24.48 -56.41 31.64
C ASP A 389 -24.51 -56.99 33.09
N PRO A 390 -25.67 -57.11 33.84
CA PRO A 390 -27.04 -57.36 33.32
C PRO A 390 -28.27 -56.82 34.09
N ALA A 391 -29.47 -57.14 33.52
CA ALA A 391 -30.78 -57.39 34.19
C ALA A 391 -31.64 -56.17 34.65
N PHE A 392 -32.98 -56.13 34.49
CA PHE A 392 -33.94 -56.97 33.72
C PHE A 392 -35.32 -56.25 33.58
N SER A 393 -36.00 -56.28 32.42
CA SER A 393 -37.47 -56.04 32.17
C SER A 393 -38.15 -54.73 32.64
N ALA A 394 -39.11 -54.07 31.98
CA ALA A 394 -39.77 -54.11 30.65
C ALA A 394 -40.52 -52.73 30.45
N SER A 395 -41.45 -52.42 29.53
CA SER A 395 -42.22 -53.13 28.49
C SER A 395 -42.64 -52.18 27.32
N SER A 396 -43.82 -52.37 26.69
CA SER A 396 -44.37 -51.67 25.50
C SER A 396 -45.90 -51.97 25.37
N PRO A 397 -46.69 -51.71 24.29
CA PRO A 397 -46.44 -51.05 22.98
C PRO A 397 -47.58 -50.14 22.40
N CYS A 398 -47.52 -49.81 21.08
CA CYS A 398 -48.62 -49.46 20.14
C CYS A 398 -49.28 -48.04 20.23
N GLU A 399 -49.83 -47.41 19.16
CA GLU A 399 -49.88 -47.71 17.70
C GLU A 399 -50.15 -46.44 16.81
N GLY A 400 -50.20 -46.59 15.47
CA GLY A 400 -50.65 -45.57 14.49
C GLY A 400 -52.16 -45.62 14.17
N PRO A 401 -52.69 -45.17 12.99
CA PRO A 401 -52.03 -44.85 11.71
C PRO A 401 -52.54 -43.55 11.00
N SER A 402 -52.73 -43.55 9.66
CA SER A 402 -52.81 -42.38 8.75
C SER A 402 -54.04 -42.33 7.80
N HIS A 403 -54.46 -41.16 7.27
CA HIS A 403 -54.72 -40.88 5.82
C HIS A 403 -55.52 -39.58 5.43
N SER A 404 -54.90 -38.70 4.62
CA SER A 404 -55.38 -37.94 3.42
C SER A 404 -56.84 -37.46 3.15
N SER A 405 -57.02 -36.16 2.78
CA SER A 405 -57.43 -35.64 1.43
C SER A 405 -58.56 -34.57 1.26
N LYS A 406 -58.28 -33.60 0.34
CA LYS A 406 -59.15 -32.88 -0.65
C LYS A 406 -60.10 -31.67 -0.30
N HIS A 407 -60.16 -30.79 -1.32
CA HIS A 407 -60.96 -29.55 -1.59
C HIS A 407 -62.38 -29.86 -2.17
N PRO A 408 -63.39 -28.92 -2.32
CA PRO A 408 -63.33 -27.80 -3.31
C PRO A 408 -64.29 -26.55 -3.29
N LEU A 409 -63.91 -25.55 -4.12
CA LEU A 409 -64.73 -24.65 -5.01
C LEU A 409 -65.47 -23.37 -4.52
N SER A 410 -65.82 -22.54 -5.52
CA SER A 410 -66.16 -21.09 -5.52
C SER A 410 -67.39 -20.74 -6.39
N PRO A 411 -67.87 -19.47 -6.45
CA PRO A 411 -67.48 -18.46 -7.49
C PRO A 411 -67.43 -17.01 -6.88
N SER A 412 -67.50 -15.80 -7.48
CA SER A 412 -67.41 -15.05 -8.79
C SER A 412 -67.54 -13.53 -8.45
N SER A 413 -67.28 -12.45 -9.21
CA SER A 413 -66.65 -12.04 -10.51
C SER A 413 -66.57 -10.46 -10.48
N GLU A 414 -66.27 -9.57 -11.47
CA GLU A 414 -66.12 -9.57 -12.95
C GLU A 414 -64.96 -8.68 -13.51
N ALA A 415 -65.09 -7.33 -13.56
CA ALA A 415 -64.30 -6.42 -14.44
C ALA A 415 -63.97 -5.04 -13.77
N GLU A 416 -63.09 -4.14 -14.26
CA GLU A 416 -62.43 -3.93 -15.58
C GLU A 416 -60.87 -3.74 -15.52
N LYS A 417 -60.25 -3.45 -16.68
CA LYS A 417 -58.81 -3.23 -16.97
C LYS A 417 -58.52 -1.74 -17.32
N PRO A 418 -57.29 -1.24 -17.64
CA PRO A 418 -55.99 -1.89 -17.97
C PRO A 418 -54.79 -1.36 -17.12
N LEU A 419 -53.50 -1.68 -17.30
CA LEU A 419 -52.69 -2.27 -18.40
C LEU A 419 -51.75 -3.39 -17.91
N LEU A 420 -51.26 -4.20 -18.86
CA LEU A 420 -50.26 -5.27 -18.69
C LEU A 420 -48.82 -4.76 -18.86
N GLU A 421 -47.73 -5.52 -18.66
CA GLU A 421 -47.34 -6.67 -17.80
C GLU A 421 -45.98 -7.21 -18.34
N ASP A 422 -45.10 -7.65 -17.45
CA ASP A 422 -43.87 -8.48 -17.59
C ASP A 422 -43.03 -8.57 -18.89
N ALA A 423 -41.71 -8.55 -18.68
CA ALA A 423 -40.70 -8.95 -19.66
C ALA A 423 -40.16 -10.36 -19.40
N LYS A 424 -40.01 -11.18 -20.46
CA LYS A 424 -39.15 -12.38 -20.46
C LYS A 424 -38.32 -12.48 -21.75
N SER A 425 -37.02 -12.69 -21.57
CA SER A 425 -36.07 -13.33 -22.50
C SER A 425 -36.13 -12.94 -23.99
N LEU A 426 -35.24 -12.05 -24.43
CA LEU A 426 -35.02 -11.73 -25.85
C LEU A 426 -33.55 -11.91 -26.31
N ALA A 427 -32.94 -13.05 -25.98
CA ALA A 427 -31.55 -13.38 -26.33
C ALA A 427 -31.34 -13.84 -27.80
N SER A 428 -32.29 -13.58 -28.71
CA SER A 428 -32.40 -14.27 -30.00
C SER A 428 -32.68 -13.39 -31.23
N VAL A 429 -32.42 -12.07 -31.17
CA VAL A 429 -32.82 -11.11 -32.23
C VAL A 429 -31.66 -10.34 -32.88
N LEU A 430 -30.46 -10.29 -32.28
CA LEU A 430 -29.35 -9.46 -32.77
C LEU A 430 -28.37 -10.17 -33.73
N ALA A 431 -28.88 -10.97 -34.67
CA ALA A 431 -28.07 -11.79 -35.57
C ALA A 431 -28.44 -11.66 -37.06
N ALA A 432 -28.61 -10.43 -37.60
CA ALA A 432 -29.00 -10.24 -39.01
C ALA A 432 -28.60 -8.89 -39.69
N LEU A 433 -27.30 -8.61 -39.83
CA LEU A 433 -26.71 -7.74 -40.90
C LEU A 433 -27.16 -6.24 -40.95
N PRO A 434 -26.64 -5.38 -41.87
CA PRO A 434 -25.43 -5.45 -42.72
C PRO A 434 -24.37 -4.35 -42.39
N ALA A 435 -23.31 -4.21 -43.19
CA ALA A 435 -22.28 -3.18 -43.03
C ALA A 435 -22.01 -2.37 -44.33
N PRO A 436 -21.69 -1.05 -44.23
CA PRO A 436 -21.20 -0.24 -45.35
C PRO A 436 -19.64 -0.27 -45.47
N PRO A 437 -19.05 0.20 -46.59
CA PRO A 437 -17.76 -0.32 -47.08
C PRO A 437 -16.56 0.62 -46.99
N GLY A 438 -15.35 0.05 -47.16
CA GLY A 438 -14.14 0.79 -47.58
C GLY A 438 -12.88 0.41 -46.81
N GLY A 439 -12.01 -0.41 -47.41
CA GLY A 439 -10.72 -0.78 -46.83
C GLY A 439 -9.62 -0.92 -47.86
N LEU A 440 -8.36 -0.75 -47.45
CA LEU A 440 -7.18 -1.01 -48.27
C LEU A 440 -6.26 -2.03 -47.59
N LYS A 441 -5.71 -2.94 -48.40
CA LYS A 441 -5.03 -4.16 -47.97
C LYS A 441 -3.53 -3.91 -47.75
N ARG A 442 -2.92 -4.64 -46.81
CA ARG A 442 -1.48 -4.96 -46.86
C ARG A 442 -1.33 -6.41 -47.33
N ARG A 443 -0.39 -6.69 -48.24
CA ARG A 443 -0.18 -8.02 -48.82
C ARG A 443 0.72 -8.87 -47.92
N HIS A 444 0.45 -10.17 -47.87
CA HIS A 444 1.48 -11.16 -47.55
C HIS A 444 2.18 -11.60 -48.85
N SER A 445 3.48 -11.83 -48.74
CA SER A 445 4.29 -12.65 -49.63
C SER A 445 5.18 -13.47 -48.71
N GLY A 446 5.07 -14.79 -48.79
CA GLY A 446 5.83 -15.70 -47.92
C GLY A 446 7.11 -16.19 -48.59
N ASP A 447 8.09 -16.52 -47.76
CA ASP A 447 8.84 -17.77 -47.88
C ASP A 447 9.28 -18.19 -46.47
N SER A 448 9.59 -19.47 -46.28
CA SER A 448 10.06 -20.04 -45.01
C SER A 448 11.47 -20.64 -45.18
N PRO A 449 12.23 -20.79 -44.08
CA PRO A 449 12.24 -22.10 -43.45
C PRO A 449 11.93 -22.05 -41.95
N ALA A 450 11.53 -23.18 -41.38
CA ALA A 450 11.10 -23.29 -39.99
C ALA A 450 12.28 -23.29 -38.99
N PHE A 451 12.04 -22.70 -37.82
CA PHE A 451 12.73 -23.05 -36.58
C PHE A 451 11.68 -23.51 -35.55
N ASN A 452 11.98 -24.59 -34.84
CA ASN A 452 11.01 -25.27 -33.99
C ASN A 452 10.79 -24.53 -32.65
N ALA A 453 9.54 -24.42 -32.21
CA ALA A 453 9.21 -24.05 -30.85
C ALA A 453 9.55 -25.21 -29.87
N PRO A 454 10.03 -24.95 -28.65
CA PRO A 454 10.26 -26.00 -27.66
C PRO A 454 8.93 -26.55 -27.14
N SER A 455 8.65 -27.83 -27.36
CA SER A 455 7.50 -28.51 -26.79
C SER A 455 7.70 -28.77 -25.29
N LYS A 456 6.78 -28.27 -24.45
CA LYS A 456 6.69 -28.70 -23.04
C LYS A 456 6.23 -30.16 -23.00
N LEU A 457 7.10 -31.04 -22.51
CA LEU A 457 6.74 -32.44 -22.24
C LEU A 457 5.76 -32.52 -21.05
N PRO A 458 4.73 -33.39 -21.10
CA PRO A 458 3.90 -33.67 -19.93
C PRO A 458 4.71 -34.48 -18.91
N ARG A 459 4.40 -34.28 -17.61
CA ARG A 459 4.85 -35.17 -16.52
C ARG A 459 3.81 -36.28 -16.29
N PRO A 460 4.20 -37.45 -15.73
CA PRO A 460 3.28 -38.57 -15.51
C PRO A 460 2.30 -38.31 -14.37
N ASP A 461 1.19 -39.06 -14.37
CA ASP A 461 0.23 -39.11 -13.27
C ASP A 461 0.83 -39.75 -12.00
N GLU A 462 0.54 -39.16 -10.83
CA GLU A 462 0.66 -39.85 -9.54
C GLU A 462 -0.64 -39.71 -8.72
N ALA A 463 -0.81 -40.63 -7.77
CA ALA A 463 -2.14 -41.05 -7.30
C ALA A 463 -2.86 -40.08 -6.34
N TYR A 464 -4.18 -40.09 -6.47
CA TYR A 464 -5.14 -39.41 -5.59
C TYR A 464 -4.89 -39.70 -4.10
N SER A 465 -4.49 -38.68 -3.34
CA SER A 465 -4.35 -38.72 -1.88
C SER A 465 -5.05 -37.51 -1.25
N SER A 466 -6.06 -37.76 -0.42
CA SER A 466 -6.91 -36.71 0.16
C SER A 466 -6.28 -36.01 1.37
N SER A 467 -5.32 -35.13 1.13
CA SER A 467 -4.78 -34.22 2.16
C SER A 467 -5.72 -33.03 2.38
N HIS A 468 -6.22 -32.85 3.60
CA HIS A 468 -6.84 -31.59 4.02
C HIS A 468 -5.84 -30.42 3.86
N PRO A 469 -6.30 -29.20 3.49
CA PRO A 469 -5.42 -28.04 3.42
C PRO A 469 -4.83 -27.74 4.82
N PRO A 470 -3.55 -27.33 4.90
CA PRO A 470 -2.94 -26.96 6.18
C PRO A 470 -3.67 -25.76 6.80
N ALA A 471 -3.80 -25.76 8.12
CA ALA A 471 -4.50 -24.71 8.84
C ALA A 471 -3.84 -23.34 8.59
N ALA A 472 -4.58 -22.41 7.98
CA ALA A 472 -4.07 -21.09 7.64
C ALA A 472 -3.59 -20.34 8.89
N SER A 473 -2.39 -19.76 8.80
CA SER A 473 -1.88 -18.84 9.82
C SER A 473 -2.79 -17.61 9.91
N PRO A 474 -3.31 -17.23 11.08
CA PRO A 474 -4.12 -16.02 11.21
C PRO A 474 -3.33 -14.78 10.78
N GLY A 475 -3.92 -13.92 9.94
CA GLY A 475 -3.45 -12.55 9.70
C GLY A 475 -2.71 -12.26 8.38
N ARG A 476 -2.37 -13.25 7.54
CA ARG A 476 -1.65 -12.98 6.26
C ARG A 476 -2.40 -13.46 5.02
N ARG A 477 -2.95 -12.54 4.23
CA ARG A 477 -3.51 -12.86 2.91
C ARG A 477 -2.41 -13.32 1.97
N THR A 478 -2.69 -14.40 1.23
CA THR A 478 -1.80 -14.99 0.23
C THR A 478 -2.66 -15.32 -0.99
N VAL A 479 -2.27 -14.86 -2.18
CA VAL A 479 -2.92 -15.28 -3.43
C VAL A 479 -2.39 -16.65 -3.80
N THR A 480 -3.27 -17.61 -4.07
CA THR A 480 -2.88 -18.92 -4.62
C THR A 480 -2.44 -18.75 -6.08
N ALA A 481 -1.35 -19.40 -6.47
CA ALA A 481 -0.72 -19.21 -7.78
C ALA A 481 -1.71 -19.34 -8.96
N ASP A 482 -2.69 -20.25 -8.87
CA ASP A 482 -3.66 -20.52 -9.93
C ASP A 482 -4.73 -19.42 -10.14
N LEU A 483 -4.80 -18.39 -9.27
CA LEU A 483 -5.79 -17.31 -9.37
C LEU A 483 -5.32 -16.08 -10.15
N LEU A 484 -4.01 -15.88 -10.31
CA LEU A 484 -3.42 -14.70 -10.95
C LEU A 484 -2.59 -15.14 -12.16
N ASP A 485 -2.97 -14.71 -13.35
CA ASP A 485 -2.22 -14.96 -14.58
C ASP A 485 -1.72 -13.65 -15.23
N SER A 486 -0.84 -13.77 -16.22
CA SER A 486 -0.21 -12.62 -16.86
C SER A 486 -1.20 -11.62 -17.48
N ARG A 487 -2.38 -12.09 -17.89
CA ARG A 487 -3.43 -11.30 -18.58
C ARG A 487 -4.19 -10.38 -17.64
N ASP A 488 -4.29 -10.75 -16.36
CA ASP A 488 -4.83 -9.86 -15.31
C ASP A 488 -3.95 -8.61 -15.15
N MET A 489 -2.68 -8.70 -15.54
CA MET A 489 -1.64 -7.68 -15.41
C MET A 489 -1.08 -7.24 -16.77
N GLU A 490 -1.90 -7.25 -17.82
CA GLU A 490 -1.56 -6.73 -19.15
C GLU A 490 -1.83 -5.23 -19.32
N CYS A 491 -0.91 -4.54 -20.00
CA CYS A 491 -1.08 -3.15 -20.41
C CYS A 491 -1.85 -3.04 -21.72
N SER A 492 -3.04 -2.43 -21.68
CA SER A 492 -3.95 -2.23 -22.82
C SER A 492 -3.42 -1.39 -24.00
N LEU A 493 -2.19 -0.89 -23.92
CA LEU A 493 -1.50 -0.16 -25.01
C LEU A 493 -0.49 -1.01 -25.78
N CYS A 494 0.04 -2.07 -25.17
CA CYS A 494 1.02 -2.95 -25.82
C CYS A 494 0.62 -4.43 -25.82
N MET A 495 -0.46 -4.81 -25.12
CA MET A 495 -0.96 -6.19 -24.98
C MET A 495 0.16 -7.15 -24.55
N ARG A 496 0.91 -6.72 -23.53
CA ARG A 496 1.98 -7.44 -22.84
C ARG A 496 1.89 -7.12 -21.34
N LEU A 497 2.49 -7.97 -20.52
CA LEU A 497 2.64 -7.74 -19.08
C LEU A 497 3.13 -6.31 -18.77
N PHE A 498 2.54 -5.70 -17.73
CA PHE A 498 2.98 -4.40 -17.22
C PHE A 498 4.49 -4.38 -16.96
N TYR A 499 5.12 -3.30 -17.41
CA TYR A 499 6.50 -2.98 -17.12
C TYR A 499 6.56 -1.51 -16.71
N GLU A 500 7.01 -1.25 -15.49
CA GLU A 500 6.91 0.05 -14.82
C GLU A 500 5.46 0.59 -14.87
N PRO A 501 4.49 -0.09 -14.21
CA PRO A 501 3.10 0.33 -14.22
C PRO A 501 2.97 1.72 -13.56
N VAL A 502 2.31 2.65 -14.26
CA VAL A 502 1.94 3.98 -13.74
C VAL A 502 0.43 4.15 -13.83
N THR A 503 -0.20 4.52 -12.71
CA THR A 503 -1.63 4.81 -12.65
C THR A 503 -1.86 6.30 -12.82
N THR A 504 -2.68 6.67 -13.79
CA THR A 504 -3.06 8.07 -14.04
C THR A 504 -4.04 8.59 -12.99
N PRO A 505 -4.16 9.92 -12.81
CA PRO A 505 -5.17 10.52 -11.92
C PRO A 505 -6.63 10.09 -12.17
N CYS A 506 -6.96 9.61 -13.38
CA CYS A 506 -8.29 9.07 -13.70
C CYS A 506 -8.49 7.58 -13.35
N GLY A 507 -7.52 6.93 -12.71
CA GLY A 507 -7.61 5.54 -12.22
C GLY A 507 -7.17 4.45 -13.21
N HIS A 508 -6.61 4.81 -14.36
CA HIS A 508 -6.20 3.85 -15.39
C HIS A 508 -4.69 3.59 -15.33
N THR A 509 -4.27 2.32 -15.47
CA THR A 509 -2.85 1.93 -15.36
C THR A 509 -2.28 1.51 -16.71
N PHE A 510 -1.05 1.94 -16.98
CA PHE A 510 -0.31 1.70 -18.22
C PHE A 510 1.16 1.42 -17.91
N CYS A 511 1.92 0.78 -18.80
CA CYS A 511 3.39 0.84 -18.74
C CYS A 511 3.84 2.30 -18.92
N LEU A 512 4.81 2.77 -18.12
CA LEU A 512 5.32 4.15 -18.15
C LEU A 512 5.62 4.63 -19.58
N LYS A 513 6.45 3.89 -20.32
CA LYS A 513 6.83 4.23 -21.71
C LYS A 513 5.69 4.16 -22.71
N CYS A 514 4.67 3.34 -22.48
CA CYS A 514 3.47 3.30 -23.32
C CYS A 514 2.60 4.54 -23.11
N LEU A 515 2.43 4.97 -21.85
CA LEU A 515 1.69 6.18 -21.53
C LEU A 515 2.39 7.43 -22.08
N GLU A 516 3.69 7.60 -21.83
CA GLU A 516 4.47 8.73 -22.35
C GLU A 516 4.36 8.85 -23.88
N ARG A 517 4.43 7.72 -24.59
CA ARG A 517 4.26 7.68 -26.05
C ARG A 517 2.86 8.10 -26.48
N CYS A 518 1.79 7.64 -25.84
CA CYS A 518 0.44 8.07 -26.19
C CYS A 518 0.23 9.57 -25.94
N LEU A 519 0.75 10.06 -24.81
CA LEU A 519 0.65 11.46 -24.40
C LEU A 519 1.52 12.43 -25.23
N ASP A 520 2.36 11.93 -26.16
CA ASP A 520 2.98 12.77 -27.19
C ASP A 520 2.01 13.21 -28.28
N HIS A 521 0.99 12.41 -28.58
CA HIS A 521 0.04 12.68 -29.66
C HIS A 521 -1.25 13.32 -29.16
N ASN A 522 -1.70 13.00 -27.94
CA ASN A 522 -2.94 13.49 -27.37
C ASN A 522 -2.82 13.55 -25.84
N PRO A 523 -3.04 14.70 -25.17
CA PRO A 523 -2.88 14.82 -23.72
C PRO A 523 -4.00 14.16 -22.88
N ASN A 524 -4.85 13.34 -23.48
CA ASN A 524 -5.95 12.66 -22.79
C ASN A 524 -5.65 11.18 -22.52
N CYS A 525 -6.26 10.61 -21.48
CA CYS A 525 -6.17 9.19 -21.15
C CYS A 525 -6.64 8.32 -22.33
N PRO A 526 -5.82 7.34 -22.80
CA PRO A 526 -6.19 6.48 -23.92
C PRO A 526 -7.48 5.67 -23.76
N LEU A 527 -7.91 5.40 -22.52
CA LEU A 527 -9.11 4.60 -22.23
C LEU A 527 -10.34 5.48 -22.00
N CYS A 528 -10.35 6.34 -20.98
CA CYS A 528 -11.51 7.16 -20.63
C CYS A 528 -11.58 8.53 -21.31
N LYS A 529 -10.57 8.93 -22.09
CA LYS A 529 -10.45 10.24 -22.78
C LYS A 529 -10.43 11.48 -21.88
N GLU A 530 -10.36 11.30 -20.57
CA GLU A 530 -10.19 12.36 -19.58
C GLU A 530 -8.86 13.08 -19.75
N ASN A 531 -8.82 14.40 -19.57
CA ASN A 531 -7.62 15.18 -19.86
C ASN A 531 -6.55 15.01 -18.76
N LEU A 532 -5.29 14.84 -19.20
CA LEU A 532 -4.12 14.64 -18.35
C LEU A 532 -3.05 15.73 -18.59
N SER A 533 -3.42 16.91 -19.10
CA SER A 533 -2.46 18.00 -19.40
C SER A 533 -1.67 18.47 -18.17
N GLU A 534 -2.28 18.48 -16.98
CA GLU A 534 -1.61 18.84 -15.72
C GLU A 534 -0.63 17.74 -15.27
N TYR A 535 -1.01 16.47 -15.38
CA TYR A 535 -0.15 15.32 -15.11
C TYR A 535 1.04 15.23 -16.09
N LEU A 536 0.82 15.65 -17.34
CA LEU A 536 1.87 15.87 -18.35
C LEU A 536 2.84 16.98 -17.96
N ALA A 537 2.33 18.07 -17.36
CA ALA A 537 3.11 19.23 -16.98
C ALA A 537 4.07 18.93 -15.81
N THR A 538 3.65 18.13 -14.83
CA THR A 538 4.48 17.79 -13.67
C THR A 538 5.58 16.77 -13.98
N ARG A 539 5.41 15.95 -15.03
CA ARG A 539 6.28 14.80 -15.37
C ARG A 539 6.41 13.77 -14.24
N GLY A 540 5.51 13.81 -13.24
CA GLY A 540 5.54 12.99 -12.03
C GLY A 540 5.08 11.55 -12.22
N TYR A 541 5.62 10.83 -13.22
CA TYR A 541 5.24 9.47 -13.57
C TYR A 541 5.80 8.43 -12.57
N ASN A 542 5.40 8.51 -11.30
CA ASN A 542 5.81 7.56 -10.29
C ASN A 542 5.13 6.20 -10.52
N LYS A 543 5.89 5.13 -10.35
CA LYS A 543 5.39 3.75 -10.50
C LYS A 543 4.37 3.42 -9.41
N THR A 544 3.33 2.69 -9.77
CA THR A 544 2.35 2.13 -8.86
C THR A 544 3.00 0.99 -8.06
N LEU A 545 3.53 1.32 -6.88
CA LEU A 545 4.43 0.46 -6.10
C LEU A 545 3.78 -0.87 -5.70
N LEU A 546 2.48 -0.85 -5.39
CA LEU A 546 1.70 -2.05 -5.13
C LEU A 546 1.64 -2.98 -6.36
N MET A 547 1.62 -2.44 -7.58
CA MET A 547 1.64 -3.27 -8.79
C MET A 547 3.03 -3.81 -9.12
N GLU A 548 4.11 -3.04 -8.90
CA GLU A 548 5.49 -3.58 -8.97
C GLU A 548 5.68 -4.73 -7.96
N GLU A 549 5.19 -4.57 -6.71
CA GLU A 549 5.24 -5.64 -5.70
C GLU A 549 4.37 -6.86 -6.05
N VAL A 550 3.20 -6.68 -6.67
CA VAL A 550 2.38 -7.81 -7.17
C VAL A 550 3.10 -8.56 -8.29
N LEU A 551 3.60 -7.83 -9.30
CA LEU A 551 4.35 -8.42 -10.43
C LEU A 551 5.55 -9.22 -9.92
N GLN A 552 6.40 -8.61 -9.09
CA GLN A 552 7.61 -9.26 -8.59
C GLN A 552 7.32 -10.46 -7.65
N ARG A 553 6.16 -10.51 -6.98
CA ARG A 553 5.82 -11.56 -6.01
C ARG A 553 5.05 -12.74 -6.58
N TYR A 554 4.34 -12.55 -7.69
CA TYR A 554 3.44 -13.57 -8.25
C TYR A 554 3.65 -13.85 -9.75
N LEU A 555 4.29 -12.95 -10.50
CA LEU A 555 4.55 -13.07 -11.95
C LEU A 555 6.03 -12.74 -12.25
N GLY A 556 6.93 -13.27 -11.40
CA GLY A 556 8.34 -12.88 -11.35
C GLY A 556 9.15 -13.32 -12.57
N ASP A 557 8.89 -14.53 -13.07
CA ASP A 557 9.58 -15.08 -14.24
C ASP A 557 9.13 -14.36 -15.53
N GLU A 558 7.83 -14.09 -15.65
CA GLU A 558 7.25 -13.33 -16.75
C GLU A 558 7.70 -11.86 -16.73
N LEU A 559 7.90 -11.27 -15.54
CA LEU A 559 8.46 -9.93 -15.37
C LEU A 559 9.94 -9.90 -15.81
N GLU A 560 10.71 -10.95 -15.57
CA GLU A 560 12.12 -11.03 -16.00
C GLU A 560 12.25 -11.23 -17.51
N GLU A 561 11.42 -12.07 -18.13
CA GLU A 561 11.30 -12.14 -19.59
C GLU A 561 10.87 -10.78 -20.18
N ARG A 562 9.90 -10.11 -19.53
CA ARG A 562 9.41 -8.79 -19.92
C ARG A 562 10.49 -7.69 -19.84
N LYS A 563 11.40 -7.75 -18.88
CA LYS A 563 12.62 -6.90 -18.80
C LYS A 563 13.57 -7.20 -19.95
N LYS A 564 13.93 -8.47 -20.14
CA LYS A 564 14.88 -8.90 -21.19
C LYS A 564 14.44 -8.45 -22.58
N ILE A 565 13.15 -8.58 -22.90
CA ILE A 565 12.57 -8.06 -24.15
C ILE A 565 12.74 -6.54 -24.26
N HIS A 566 12.56 -5.79 -23.16
CA HIS A 566 12.75 -4.34 -23.16
C HIS A 566 14.24 -3.95 -23.34
N GLU A 567 15.16 -4.65 -22.71
CA GLU A 567 16.60 -4.43 -22.88
C GLU A 567 17.05 -4.73 -24.32
N GLU A 568 16.52 -5.79 -24.94
CA GLU A 568 16.75 -6.13 -26.35
C GLU A 568 16.17 -5.05 -27.29
N GLU A 569 14.93 -4.58 -27.06
CA GLU A 569 14.31 -3.46 -27.80
C GLU A 569 15.12 -2.15 -27.66
N MET A 570 15.61 -1.82 -26.46
CA MET A 570 16.43 -0.62 -26.21
C MET A 570 17.84 -0.73 -26.81
N LYS A 571 18.43 -1.93 -26.80
CA LYS A 571 19.72 -2.21 -27.43
C LYS A 571 19.65 -2.11 -28.96
N GLU A 572 18.56 -2.58 -29.56
CA GLU A 572 18.28 -2.37 -31.00
C GLU A 572 18.21 -0.88 -31.33
N LEU A 573 17.40 -0.10 -30.60
CA LEU A 573 17.25 1.35 -30.76
C LEU A 573 18.54 2.15 -30.49
N SER A 574 19.51 1.58 -29.76
CA SER A 574 20.82 2.21 -29.53
C SER A 574 21.79 2.11 -30.73
N ASN A 575 21.45 1.34 -31.77
CA ASN A 575 22.35 1.03 -32.87
C ASN A 575 22.48 2.17 -33.89
N LEU A 576 23.43 3.08 -33.63
CA LEU A 576 23.78 4.24 -34.47
C LEU A 576 24.43 3.90 -35.83
N ASN A 577 24.22 2.69 -36.37
CA ASN A 577 24.62 2.28 -37.71
C ASN A 577 23.48 1.64 -38.51
N GLN A 578 22.52 0.97 -37.87
CA GLN A 578 21.45 0.22 -38.54
C GLN A 578 20.09 0.94 -38.51
N GLU A 579 19.75 1.60 -37.39
CA GLU A 579 18.46 2.29 -37.21
C GLU A 579 18.66 3.73 -36.70
N VAL A 580 19.56 4.48 -37.34
CA VAL A 580 19.79 5.88 -36.96
C VAL A 580 18.48 6.67 -37.09
N PRO A 581 17.97 7.30 -36.03
CA PRO A 581 16.84 8.21 -36.14
C PRO A 581 17.23 9.43 -36.99
N ILE A 582 16.42 9.78 -38.00
CA ILE A 582 16.68 10.88 -38.92
C ILE A 582 15.66 12.00 -38.73
N PHE A 583 16.14 13.17 -38.31
CA PHE A 583 15.42 14.43 -38.37
C PHE A 583 15.60 15.04 -39.77
N VAL A 584 14.50 15.42 -40.42
CA VAL A 584 14.52 15.96 -41.78
C VAL A 584 14.15 17.44 -41.75
N CYS A 585 15.14 18.33 -41.94
CA CYS A 585 14.92 19.77 -41.83
C CYS A 585 15.94 20.61 -42.61
N THR A 586 17.18 20.75 -42.11
CA THR A 586 18.18 21.71 -42.60
C THR A 586 19.55 21.07 -42.79
N MET A 587 20.46 21.76 -43.48
CA MET A 587 21.86 21.36 -43.55
C MET A 587 22.53 21.54 -42.18
N ALA A 588 23.04 20.44 -41.63
CA ALA A 588 23.93 20.45 -40.47
C ALA A 588 25.35 20.04 -40.89
N PHE A 589 26.34 20.53 -40.15
CA PHE A 589 27.77 20.30 -40.42
C PHE A 589 28.53 19.90 -39.15
N PRO A 590 29.62 19.11 -39.26
CA PRO A 590 30.49 18.79 -38.14
C PRO A 590 30.99 20.05 -37.43
N THR A 591 31.12 19.98 -36.10
CA THR A 591 31.50 21.06 -35.16
C THR A 591 30.55 22.25 -35.05
N ILE A 592 29.45 22.30 -35.82
CA ILE A 592 28.54 23.46 -35.82
C ILE A 592 27.33 23.22 -34.89
N PRO A 593 27.00 24.16 -33.99
CA PRO A 593 25.78 24.09 -33.18
C PRO A 593 24.51 24.10 -34.05
N CYS A 594 23.51 23.32 -33.66
CA CYS A 594 22.22 23.23 -34.33
C CYS A 594 21.10 23.18 -33.28
N PRO A 595 20.67 24.33 -32.72
CA PRO A 595 19.59 24.38 -31.75
C PRO A 595 18.23 24.14 -32.44
N LEU A 596 17.47 23.17 -31.97
CA LEU A 596 16.18 22.77 -32.54
C LEU A 596 15.02 23.04 -31.58
N HIS A 597 13.90 23.52 -32.10
CA HIS A 597 12.61 23.53 -31.39
C HIS A 597 11.74 22.40 -31.93
N VAL A 598 11.63 21.33 -31.16
CA VAL A 598 10.96 20.08 -31.56
C VAL A 598 9.55 20.05 -30.98
N PHE A 599 8.55 20.17 -31.86
CA PHE A 599 7.13 20.23 -31.49
C PHE A 599 6.29 19.07 -32.03
N GLU A 600 6.71 18.41 -33.11
CA GLU A 600 5.96 17.32 -33.73
C GLU A 600 6.04 16.02 -32.90
N PRO A 601 4.92 15.29 -32.68
CA PRO A 601 4.89 14.11 -31.81
C PRO A 601 5.90 13.00 -32.14
N CYS A 602 6.13 12.70 -33.43
CA CYS A 602 7.09 11.67 -33.83
C CYS A 602 8.53 12.06 -33.50
N TYR A 603 8.92 13.33 -33.69
CA TYR A 603 10.24 13.81 -33.30
C TYR A 603 10.40 14.02 -31.80
N ARG A 604 9.32 14.33 -31.05
CA ARG A 604 9.32 14.30 -29.57
C ARG A 604 9.68 12.91 -29.04
N LEU A 605 9.06 11.86 -29.58
CA LEU A 605 9.39 10.47 -29.29
C LEU A 605 10.84 10.12 -29.70
N MET A 606 11.29 10.59 -30.88
CA MET A 606 12.65 10.38 -31.38
C MET A 606 13.72 10.96 -30.44
N ILE A 607 13.54 12.21 -29.98
CA ILE A 607 14.45 12.86 -29.03
C ILE A 607 14.43 12.15 -27.69
N ARG A 608 13.25 11.79 -27.15
CA ARG A 608 13.15 11.04 -25.88
C ARG A 608 13.92 9.71 -25.97
N ARG A 609 13.71 8.93 -27.03
CA ARG A 609 14.45 7.66 -27.27
C ARG A 609 15.95 7.84 -27.39
N SER A 610 16.41 8.94 -28.02
CA SER A 610 17.84 9.26 -28.12
C SER A 610 18.45 9.54 -26.75
N MET A 611 17.68 10.10 -25.81
CA MET A 611 18.11 10.28 -24.42
C MET A 611 18.01 8.98 -23.59
N GLU A 612 16.94 8.20 -23.77
CA GLU A 612 16.67 6.94 -23.04
C GLU A 612 17.65 5.82 -23.40
N THR A 613 18.04 5.69 -24.67
CA THR A 613 19.06 4.72 -25.11
C THR A 613 20.48 5.13 -24.69
N GLY A 614 20.65 6.31 -24.10
CA GLY A 614 21.95 6.89 -23.76
C GLY A 614 22.79 7.34 -24.96
N THR A 615 22.34 7.12 -26.21
CA THR A 615 23.09 7.48 -27.42
C THR A 615 23.27 8.98 -27.57
N LYS A 616 22.27 9.76 -27.13
CA LYS A 616 22.15 11.21 -27.26
C LYS A 616 22.38 11.72 -28.69
N ARG A 617 22.14 10.89 -29.71
CA ARG A 617 22.54 11.16 -31.10
C ARG A 617 21.45 10.79 -32.10
N PHE A 618 21.33 11.60 -33.14
CA PHE A 618 20.42 11.38 -34.27
C PHE A 618 20.99 12.04 -35.53
N GLY A 619 20.65 11.51 -36.71
CA GLY A 619 21.07 12.10 -37.98
C GLY A 619 20.20 13.28 -38.39
N MET A 620 20.82 14.31 -38.96
CA MET A 620 20.14 15.41 -39.63
C MET A 620 20.39 15.33 -41.15
N CYS A 621 19.31 15.34 -41.92
CA CYS A 621 19.32 15.43 -43.38
C CYS A 621 18.41 16.56 -43.86
N ILE A 622 18.66 17.08 -45.06
CA ILE A 622 17.66 17.85 -45.80
C ILE A 622 16.64 16.94 -46.46
N ALA A 623 15.45 17.48 -46.73
CA ALA A 623 14.41 16.78 -47.48
C ALA A 623 14.84 16.50 -48.93
N ASP A 624 14.33 15.40 -49.48
CA ASP A 624 14.45 15.02 -50.89
C ASP A 624 13.07 14.65 -51.43
N GLU A 625 12.70 15.18 -52.59
CA GLU A 625 11.35 15.06 -53.17
C GLU A 625 11.00 13.62 -53.60
N LEU A 626 11.98 12.75 -53.80
CA LEU A 626 11.81 11.38 -54.29
C LEU A 626 12.10 10.33 -53.20
N LYS A 627 13.04 10.61 -52.29
CA LYS A 627 13.50 9.72 -51.21
C LYS A 627 12.99 10.09 -49.82
N GLY A 628 12.31 11.23 -49.70
CA GLY A 628 11.95 11.85 -48.41
C GLY A 628 13.12 12.62 -47.78
N PHE A 629 14.34 12.08 -47.81
CA PHE A 629 15.56 12.77 -47.34
C PHE A 629 16.81 12.39 -48.14
N ALA A 630 17.83 13.25 -48.07
CA ALA A 630 19.07 13.12 -48.85
C ALA A 630 19.96 11.93 -48.45
N ASP A 631 20.75 11.44 -49.42
CA ASP A 631 21.71 10.32 -49.27
C ASP A 631 22.89 10.60 -48.31
N TYR A 632 23.08 11.85 -47.86
CA TYR A 632 24.16 12.25 -46.95
C TYR A 632 23.62 13.20 -45.89
N GLY A 633 24.21 13.14 -44.70
CA GLY A 633 23.80 13.95 -43.55
C GLY A 633 24.91 14.12 -42.52
N CYS A 634 24.55 14.78 -41.41
CA CYS A 634 25.44 14.99 -40.26
C CYS A 634 24.79 14.40 -39.01
N MET A 635 25.54 13.58 -38.26
CA MET A 635 25.13 13.09 -36.95
C MET A 635 25.20 14.24 -35.95
N LEU A 636 24.07 14.58 -35.35
CA LEU A 636 23.97 15.56 -34.27
C LEU A 636 24.08 14.84 -32.92
N GLU A 637 24.78 15.47 -31.96
CA GLU A 637 24.82 15.06 -30.57
C GLU A 637 24.14 16.09 -29.68
N VAL A 638 23.26 15.60 -28.80
CA VAL A 638 22.44 16.38 -27.87
C VAL A 638 23.24 16.77 -26.63
N ARG A 639 23.35 18.08 -26.41
CA ARG A 639 24.05 18.68 -25.27
C ARG A 639 23.13 18.93 -24.09
N ASP A 640 21.95 19.50 -24.37
CA ASP A 640 20.94 19.88 -23.39
C ASP A 640 19.54 19.72 -24.01
N VAL A 641 18.54 19.40 -23.17
CA VAL A 641 17.14 19.29 -23.60
C VAL A 641 16.23 19.92 -22.56
N LYS A 642 15.48 20.93 -22.98
CA LYS A 642 14.48 21.62 -22.16
C LYS A 642 13.09 21.23 -22.67
N PHE A 643 12.45 20.30 -21.97
CA PHE A 643 11.07 19.89 -22.22
C PHE A 643 10.07 20.88 -21.63
N PHE A 644 8.98 21.14 -22.34
CA PHE A 644 7.88 22.00 -21.90
C PHE A 644 6.68 21.19 -21.36
N PRO A 645 5.73 21.83 -20.64
CA PRO A 645 4.50 21.18 -20.17
C PRO A 645 3.67 20.54 -21.28
N ASP A 646 3.52 21.22 -22.42
CA ASP A 646 2.85 20.70 -23.62
C ASP A 646 3.63 19.59 -24.35
N GLY A 647 4.86 19.30 -23.89
CA GLY A 647 5.76 18.28 -24.40
C GLY A 647 6.51 18.65 -25.67
N ARG A 648 6.44 19.90 -26.15
CA ARG A 648 7.48 20.45 -27.02
C ARG A 648 8.82 20.45 -26.30
N SER A 649 9.92 20.60 -27.02
CA SER A 649 11.24 20.77 -26.42
C SER A 649 12.13 21.74 -27.20
N VAL A 650 13.05 22.41 -26.51
CA VAL A 650 14.27 22.94 -27.13
C VAL A 650 15.40 21.94 -26.91
N VAL A 651 16.11 21.60 -27.97
CA VAL A 651 17.24 20.67 -27.98
C VAL A 651 18.47 21.46 -28.43
N ASP A 652 19.48 21.62 -27.57
CA ASP A 652 20.79 22.10 -28.03
C ASP A 652 21.60 20.91 -28.57
N THR A 653 22.16 21.07 -29.77
CA THR A 653 22.95 20.01 -30.41
C THR A 653 24.18 20.57 -31.11
N ILE A 654 25.13 19.69 -31.41
CA ILE A 654 26.29 19.97 -32.25
C ILE A 654 26.48 18.84 -33.27
N GLY A 655 26.84 19.17 -34.50
CA GLY A 655 27.26 18.17 -35.48
C GLY A 655 28.59 17.51 -35.08
N VAL A 656 28.66 16.19 -35.15
CA VAL A 656 29.84 15.40 -34.74
C VAL A 656 30.55 14.79 -35.95
N SER A 657 29.81 14.02 -36.75
CA SER A 657 30.37 13.22 -37.85
C SER A 657 29.44 13.19 -39.05
N ARG A 658 30.00 13.15 -40.25
CA ARG A 658 29.21 12.99 -41.48
C ARG A 658 28.83 11.52 -41.69
N PHE A 659 27.75 11.27 -42.41
CA PHE A 659 27.37 9.93 -42.82
C PHE A 659 26.78 9.90 -44.23
N LYS A 660 26.77 8.69 -44.81
CA LYS A 660 26.05 8.32 -46.02
C LYS A 660 24.92 7.36 -45.66
N VAL A 661 23.74 7.55 -46.24
CA VAL A 661 22.61 6.61 -46.14
C VAL A 661 22.89 5.39 -47.02
N LEU A 662 22.74 4.19 -46.44
CA LEU A 662 22.80 2.92 -47.16
C LEU A 662 21.39 2.41 -47.50
N SER A 663 20.42 2.62 -46.60
CA SER A 663 19.00 2.36 -46.86
C SER A 663 18.11 3.23 -45.95
N HIS A 664 17.02 3.74 -46.52
CA HIS A 664 15.99 4.49 -45.80
C HIS A 664 15.00 3.54 -45.11
N GLY A 665 14.44 3.96 -43.98
CA GLY A 665 13.39 3.27 -43.24
C GLY A 665 12.50 4.26 -42.48
N GLN A 666 11.49 3.75 -41.77
CA GLN A 666 10.61 4.56 -40.92
C GLN A 666 10.21 3.74 -39.69
N ARG A 667 10.27 4.35 -38.51
CA ARG A 667 9.88 3.72 -37.23
C ARG A 667 9.03 4.70 -36.44
N ASP A 668 7.85 4.25 -36.01
CA ASP A 668 6.91 5.02 -35.17
C ASP A 668 6.59 6.45 -35.65
N GLY A 669 6.58 6.64 -36.98
CA GLY A 669 6.24 7.90 -37.64
C GLY A 669 7.44 8.77 -38.03
N TYR A 670 8.61 8.60 -37.41
CA TYR A 670 9.84 9.32 -37.80
C TYR A 670 10.72 8.48 -38.75
N ASN A 671 11.55 9.17 -39.54
CA ASN A 671 12.45 8.53 -40.49
C ASN A 671 13.63 7.85 -39.78
N THR A 672 14.12 6.76 -40.36
CA THR A 672 15.32 6.05 -39.89
C THR A 672 16.23 5.74 -41.06
N ALA A 673 17.51 5.50 -40.80
CA ALA A 673 18.47 5.08 -41.81
C ALA A 673 19.46 4.05 -41.28
N LYS A 674 19.81 3.10 -42.14
CA LYS A 674 21.09 2.42 -42.07
C LYS A 674 22.14 3.35 -42.67
N ILE A 675 23.27 3.54 -42.00
CA ILE A 675 24.31 4.48 -42.42
C ILE A 675 25.69 3.85 -42.50
N ASP A 676 26.56 4.53 -43.24
CA ASP A 676 28.02 4.39 -43.19
C ASP A 676 28.63 5.75 -42.79
N TYR A 677 29.70 5.76 -41.98
CA TYR A 677 30.31 7.02 -41.52
C TYR A 677 31.28 7.55 -42.58
N LEU A 678 31.18 8.86 -42.88
CA LEU A 678 31.93 9.48 -43.97
C LEU A 678 33.14 10.26 -43.43
N GLU A 679 34.29 9.59 -43.43
CA GLU A 679 35.59 10.19 -43.08
C GLU A 679 36.33 10.75 -44.31
N ASP A 680 37.27 11.65 -44.05
CA ASP A 680 38.19 12.17 -45.07
C ASP A 680 39.34 11.20 -45.33
N LYS A 681 39.59 10.93 -46.61
CA LYS A 681 40.75 10.17 -47.07
C LYS A 681 42.02 10.95 -46.75
N LYS A 682 42.84 10.40 -45.86
CA LYS A 682 44.15 10.96 -45.53
C LYS A 682 45.11 10.82 -46.71
N VAL A 683 45.89 11.88 -46.95
CA VAL A 683 46.97 11.92 -47.95
C VAL A 683 48.31 12.14 -47.26
N GLU A 684 49.38 11.67 -47.90
CA GLU A 684 50.74 11.67 -47.36
C GLU A 684 51.75 12.24 -48.39
N GLY A 685 53.01 12.39 -47.98
CA GLY A 685 54.11 12.79 -48.86
C GLY A 685 53.86 14.11 -49.62
N GLN A 686 54.02 14.08 -50.95
CA GLN A 686 53.87 15.27 -51.79
C GLN A 686 52.42 15.80 -51.83
N GLU A 687 51.42 14.92 -51.77
CA GLU A 687 50.01 15.34 -51.77
C GLU A 687 49.64 16.08 -50.48
N LEU A 688 50.20 15.66 -49.34
CA LEU A 688 50.07 16.37 -48.07
C LEU A 688 50.73 17.76 -48.13
N ALA A 689 51.92 17.87 -48.74
CA ALA A 689 52.59 19.16 -48.92
C ALA A 689 51.81 20.12 -49.84
N GLU A 690 51.06 19.63 -50.82
CA GLU A 690 50.11 20.42 -51.61
C GLU A 690 48.85 20.78 -50.82
N LEU A 691 48.27 19.81 -50.11
CA LEU A 691 47.08 20.00 -49.27
C LEU A 691 47.32 21.08 -48.21
N GLN A 692 48.47 21.07 -47.54
CA GLN A 692 48.77 22.03 -46.46
C GLN A 692 49.01 23.45 -46.99
N LYS A 693 49.62 23.60 -48.18
CA LYS A 693 49.71 24.88 -48.90
C LYS A 693 48.32 25.40 -49.28
N LEU A 694 47.43 24.53 -49.78
CA LEU A 694 46.06 24.88 -50.12
C LEU A 694 45.25 25.26 -48.87
N TYR A 695 45.34 24.46 -47.80
CA TYR A 695 44.65 24.67 -46.51
C TYR A 695 44.98 26.04 -45.91
N VAL A 696 46.28 26.37 -45.81
CA VAL A 696 46.74 27.71 -45.38
C VAL A 696 46.18 28.79 -46.29
N SER A 697 46.35 28.65 -47.61
CA SER A 697 45.88 29.65 -48.58
C SER A 697 44.36 29.89 -48.49
N VAL A 698 43.54 28.85 -48.32
CA VAL A 698 42.07 28.96 -48.25
C VAL A 698 41.60 29.51 -46.91
N TYR A 699 42.23 29.13 -45.79
CA TYR A 699 41.97 29.75 -44.49
C TYR A 699 42.27 31.25 -44.53
N ASP A 700 43.42 31.64 -45.08
CA ASP A 700 43.84 33.05 -45.12
C ASP A 700 42.91 33.87 -46.03
N GLN A 701 42.41 33.29 -47.14
CA GLN A 701 41.33 33.85 -47.97
C GLN A 701 40.00 33.97 -47.19
N ALA A 702 39.63 32.97 -46.38
CA ALA A 702 38.40 32.99 -45.58
C ALA A 702 38.45 34.04 -44.46
N SER A 703 39.59 34.14 -43.77
CA SER A 703 39.85 35.16 -42.74
C SER A 703 39.87 36.56 -43.36
N GLY A 704 40.49 36.74 -44.54
CA GLY A 704 40.47 38.00 -45.29
C GLY A 704 39.05 38.40 -45.74
N TRP A 705 38.24 37.43 -46.18
CA TRP A 705 36.83 37.67 -46.50
C TRP A 705 36.03 38.07 -45.26
N PHE A 706 36.11 37.29 -44.17
CA PHE A 706 35.34 37.55 -42.95
C PHE A 706 35.70 38.89 -42.30
N THR A 707 36.99 39.24 -42.26
CA THR A 707 37.45 40.56 -41.77
C THR A 707 36.98 41.72 -42.66
N SER A 708 36.81 41.50 -43.97
CA SER A 708 36.28 42.49 -44.91
C SER A 708 34.76 42.71 -44.85
N LEU A 709 33.99 41.86 -44.15
CA LEU A 709 32.54 42.03 -43.99
C LEU A 709 32.21 43.30 -43.18
N LYS A 710 31.02 43.87 -43.40
CA LYS A 710 30.50 44.97 -42.55
C LYS A 710 30.25 44.47 -41.13
N ASP A 711 30.47 45.33 -40.14
CA ASP A 711 30.45 44.89 -38.73
C ASP A 711 29.05 44.47 -38.25
N ASN A 712 27.98 44.98 -38.84
CA ASN A 712 26.63 44.47 -38.60
C ASN A 712 26.46 43.00 -39.06
N MET A 713 27.01 42.64 -40.21
CA MET A 713 27.02 41.25 -40.71
C MET A 713 27.94 40.38 -39.85
N LYS A 714 29.14 40.85 -39.49
CA LYS A 714 30.05 40.14 -38.56
C LYS A 714 29.35 39.81 -37.24
N SER A 715 28.70 40.79 -36.62
CA SER A 715 28.00 40.62 -35.34
C SER A 715 26.82 39.63 -35.43
N GLN A 716 26.07 39.64 -36.52
CA GLN A 716 25.01 38.65 -36.77
C GLN A 716 25.58 37.23 -36.92
N ILE A 717 26.67 37.07 -37.68
CA ILE A 717 27.35 35.79 -37.86
C ILE A 717 27.90 35.26 -36.54
N ILE A 718 28.61 36.11 -35.77
CA ILE A 718 29.19 35.74 -34.47
C ILE A 718 28.10 35.35 -33.46
N SER A 719 26.97 36.06 -33.47
CA SER A 719 25.83 35.77 -32.58
C SER A 719 25.18 34.41 -32.85
N HIS A 720 25.16 33.96 -34.12
CA HIS A 720 24.48 32.71 -34.50
C HIS A 720 25.41 31.50 -34.62
N PHE A 721 26.61 31.68 -35.17
CA PHE A 721 27.57 30.60 -35.46
C PHE A 721 28.85 30.66 -34.61
N GLY A 722 29.00 31.66 -33.74
CA GLY A 722 30.26 31.93 -33.03
C GLY A 722 31.33 32.55 -33.94
N HIS A 723 32.52 32.77 -33.39
CA HIS A 723 33.67 33.26 -34.15
C HIS A 723 34.22 32.19 -35.12
N LEU A 724 34.84 32.62 -36.21
CA LEU A 724 35.62 31.77 -37.12
C LEU A 724 36.63 30.92 -36.29
N PRO A 725 36.54 29.58 -36.33
CA PRO A 725 37.48 28.72 -35.62
C PRO A 725 38.92 28.93 -36.09
N TRP A 726 39.88 28.70 -35.20
CA TRP A 726 41.30 28.85 -35.47
C TRP A 726 41.82 27.81 -36.46
N LYS A 727 42.93 28.13 -37.15
CA LYS A 727 43.59 27.23 -38.10
C LYS A 727 44.31 26.10 -37.35
N GLU A 728 43.76 24.89 -37.39
CA GLU A 728 44.35 23.70 -36.77
C GLU A 728 45.75 23.41 -37.40
N PRO A 729 46.70 22.80 -36.66
CA PRO A 729 48.06 22.61 -37.17
C PRO A 729 48.15 21.47 -38.20
N ASP A 730 47.42 20.38 -37.93
CA ASP A 730 47.20 19.25 -38.83
C ASP A 730 45.78 19.33 -39.43
N PRO A 731 45.65 19.54 -40.76
CA PRO A 731 44.34 19.60 -41.42
C PRO A 731 43.61 18.24 -41.49
N GLN A 732 44.26 17.13 -41.13
CA GLN A 732 43.73 15.76 -41.21
C GLN A 732 43.48 15.13 -39.81
N SER A 733 43.54 15.95 -38.76
CA SER A 733 43.41 15.51 -37.36
C SER A 733 41.98 15.09 -37.00
N ASN A 734 40.98 15.80 -37.51
CA ASN A 734 39.56 15.45 -37.39
C ASN A 734 39.15 14.52 -38.55
N PRO A 735 38.54 13.33 -38.30
CA PRO A 735 38.09 12.44 -39.38
C PRO A 735 37.02 13.02 -40.30
N SER A 736 36.22 13.98 -39.83
CA SER A 736 35.30 14.75 -40.69
C SER A 736 35.92 16.03 -41.26
N GLY A 737 37.22 16.27 -41.07
CA GLY A 737 37.91 17.46 -41.55
C GLY A 737 37.74 18.72 -40.66
N PRO A 738 38.38 19.83 -41.05
CA PRO A 738 38.68 20.97 -40.19
C PRO A 738 37.47 21.83 -39.81
N ALA A 739 37.39 22.25 -38.55
CA ALA A 739 36.21 22.93 -37.99
C ALA A 739 35.86 24.24 -38.71
N TRP A 740 36.88 25.04 -39.06
CA TRP A 740 36.68 26.32 -39.73
C TRP A 740 36.10 26.19 -41.15
N ALA A 741 36.34 25.07 -41.84
CA ALA A 741 35.79 24.84 -43.17
C ALA A 741 34.29 24.55 -43.12
N TRP A 742 33.84 23.84 -42.08
CA TRP A 742 32.43 23.59 -41.82
C TRP A 742 31.70 24.85 -41.35
N TRP A 743 32.33 25.65 -40.49
CA TRP A 743 31.82 26.96 -40.09
C TRP A 743 31.62 27.86 -41.30
N LEU A 744 32.62 27.91 -42.19
CA LEU A 744 32.57 28.71 -43.40
C LEU A 744 31.47 28.23 -44.38
N LEU A 745 31.23 26.92 -44.49
CA LEU A 745 30.14 26.38 -45.32
C LEU A 745 28.75 26.66 -44.75
N ALA A 746 28.61 26.75 -43.43
CA ALA A 746 27.36 27.16 -42.76
C ALA A 746 27.07 28.67 -42.90
N VAL A 747 28.11 29.50 -42.94
CA VAL A 747 28.02 30.97 -43.00
C VAL A 747 27.94 31.52 -44.43
N LEU A 748 28.50 30.83 -45.43
CA LEU A 748 28.46 31.26 -46.83
C LEU A 748 27.04 31.13 -47.42
N PRO A 749 26.59 32.10 -48.25
CA PRO A 749 25.27 32.07 -48.89
C PRO A 749 25.24 31.09 -50.07
N LEU A 750 25.25 29.79 -49.74
CA LEU A 750 25.12 28.67 -50.67
C LEU A 750 23.73 28.06 -50.59
N ASP A 751 23.28 27.43 -51.67
CA ASP A 751 22.07 26.61 -51.66
C ASP A 751 22.34 25.24 -51.02
N ASN A 752 21.28 24.61 -50.51
CA ASN A 752 21.37 23.32 -49.83
C ASN A 752 21.95 22.19 -50.71
N ARG A 753 21.79 22.23 -52.04
CA ARG A 753 22.32 21.19 -52.95
C ARG A 753 23.83 21.35 -53.13
N ALA A 754 24.33 22.59 -53.26
CA ALA A 754 25.77 22.88 -53.24
C ALA A 754 26.41 22.52 -51.89
N GLN A 755 25.76 22.88 -50.77
CA GLN A 755 26.22 22.50 -49.42
C GLN A 755 26.28 20.97 -49.23
N LEU A 756 25.22 20.24 -49.60
CA LEU A 756 25.18 18.77 -49.57
C LEU A 756 26.29 18.14 -50.42
N THR A 757 26.52 18.68 -51.63
CA THR A 757 27.57 18.22 -52.54
C THR A 757 28.97 18.33 -51.90
N ILE A 758 29.22 19.38 -51.12
CA ILE A 758 30.52 19.60 -50.45
C ILE A 758 30.63 18.79 -49.13
N LEU A 759 29.51 18.57 -48.42
CA LEU A 759 29.44 17.66 -47.27
C LEU A 759 29.85 16.24 -47.67
N ALA A 760 29.32 15.75 -48.80
CA ALA A 760 29.54 14.42 -49.34
C ALA A 760 30.96 14.14 -49.89
N MET A 761 31.85 15.14 -49.97
CA MET A 761 33.21 14.95 -50.50
C MET A 761 34.11 14.20 -49.49
N PRO A 762 34.69 13.03 -49.85
CA PRO A 762 35.65 12.31 -49.01
C PRO A 762 37.10 12.82 -49.16
N SER A 763 37.30 13.88 -49.93
CA SER A 763 38.61 14.49 -50.22
C SER A 763 38.63 15.92 -49.68
N LEU A 764 39.49 16.17 -48.70
CA LEU A 764 39.66 17.51 -48.14
C LEU A 764 40.26 18.48 -49.18
N LYS A 765 41.15 17.99 -50.06
CA LYS A 765 41.73 18.77 -51.17
C LYS A 765 40.64 19.32 -52.09
N ASP A 766 39.68 18.48 -52.47
CA ASP A 766 38.59 18.88 -53.36
C ASP A 766 37.55 19.78 -52.67
N ARG A 767 37.21 19.52 -51.40
CA ARG A 767 36.38 20.44 -50.61
C ARG A 767 37.03 21.82 -50.46
N LEU A 768 38.33 21.89 -50.20
CA LEU A 768 39.05 23.17 -50.13
C LEU A 768 39.08 23.89 -51.50
N ILE A 769 39.20 23.17 -52.62
CA ILE A 769 39.06 23.75 -53.97
C ILE A 769 37.63 24.28 -54.20
N ALA A 770 36.59 23.54 -53.79
CA ALA A 770 35.20 23.98 -53.89
C ALA A 770 34.94 25.24 -53.05
N ILE A 771 35.32 25.23 -51.77
CA ILE A 771 35.26 26.40 -50.86
C ILE A 771 35.98 27.60 -51.47
N ARG A 772 37.20 27.41 -52.03
CA ARG A 772 37.96 28.49 -52.66
C ARG A 772 37.24 29.10 -53.85
N ARG A 773 36.58 28.29 -54.69
CA ARG A 773 35.77 28.78 -55.83
C ARG A 773 34.60 29.64 -55.33
N VAL A 774 33.94 29.24 -54.24
CA VAL A 774 32.86 30.02 -53.62
C VAL A 774 33.39 31.33 -53.03
N LEU A 775 34.51 31.30 -52.29
CA LEU A 775 35.15 32.51 -51.76
C LEU A 775 35.51 33.49 -52.88
N ILE A 776 36.08 33.02 -54.01
CA ILE A 776 36.39 33.85 -55.18
C ILE A 776 35.12 34.44 -55.81
N PHE A 777 34.00 33.71 -55.82
CA PHE A 777 32.73 34.21 -56.34
C PHE A 777 32.11 35.29 -55.42
N VAL A 778 32.12 35.07 -54.11
CA VAL A 778 31.54 36.00 -53.12
C VAL A 778 32.41 37.25 -52.90
N THR A 779 33.74 37.15 -53.06
CA THR A 779 34.66 38.30 -52.95
C THR A 779 34.73 39.15 -54.23
N ARG A 780 34.32 38.62 -55.39
CA ARG A 780 34.18 39.40 -56.63
C ARG A 780 33.06 40.42 -56.48
N LYS A 781 33.45 41.68 -56.25
CA LYS A 781 32.55 42.84 -56.37
C LYS A 781 31.79 42.77 -57.69
N ARG A 782 30.46 42.62 -57.64
CA ARG A 782 29.62 42.93 -58.80
C ARG A 782 29.87 44.40 -59.17
N PRO A 783 30.04 44.74 -60.46
CA PRO A 783 29.85 46.11 -60.92
C PRO A 783 28.47 46.62 -60.45
N ARG A 784 28.40 47.92 -60.15
CA ARG A 784 27.12 48.60 -59.88
C ARG A 784 26.38 48.89 -61.17
#